data_AF-A0A2G9C2J5-F1
#
_entry.id   AF-A0A2G9C2J5-F1
#
_cell.length_a   1.000
_cell.length_b   1.000
_cell.length_c   1.000
_cell.angle_alpha   90.00
_cell.angle_beta   90.00
_cell.angle_gamma   90.00
#
_symmetry.space_group_name_H-M   'P 1'
#
loop_
_entity.id
_entity.type
_entity.pdbx_description
1 polymer ?
#
loop_
_entity_poly.entity_id
_entity_poly.type
_entity_poly.pdbx_seq_one_letter_code
_entity_poly.pdbx_strand_id
1 'polypeptide(L)'
;MTTGTEQRERFPRALEPGYFRPDDLTFEQRVDMTARLAEQLRFIDLDDQEDGDWRGLFATDPTLVMAGIAALDPWPLQQQFGREADSAPLEHLARQVLGLAARLDHWWRALAGIHDDAPRVLRERIQQLVEQQLAADLRWVERRFLRRGDEAAAGRPTGPVERELSRMWHRTIGEEPAADAAAEREDRERLRERFFAFLSAVEEVRRLARELLPDSIATANHEPAAALLIAFLKVCETAQREVNRFPARHTAFYYRDCLGFGPAPSRADRVHLACQRDLRTPGELTLPAGTAFEAGKDAAGRPVRFVSEAPITVTDTRVATLCTLRLERDPLIAPERDLHYVTRAKVARPVADGRTVWPLFGAAGGAGAEDARIGLALASPLLALREGDREIRLILRQTSSGAAPDLRGLRDAVLRADSAESFRDAFGDLLPQWLLADGAEGPPANASNTSDTSSTSSTSSTSSMGGTGSPGRIGSTASTSSAGDDRSKSGPGSGGSSGVDVHVDDLSEADWTALRDAARRQTGNGLPTLFNGPGRPHRALIFDRLLQGAFRVSLSTPSGWHTVEARLERAPGAGLSLFIRLRADAPPITGCDPAVHGAEWPTRLPVLRLELATQARLYPYSLLARLPLAEVDLRVKVRGVRDVRLSNNLGRLDPSKAFAPFGPLPGLSSYLVVGSPEAARKTLDRLSLDLEWGGLPNEPGGFDTHYRGYAGPAGRELRQGQFSVEIAWLRDGQWQDCANRSARQPLFAGTDAAGELIATQHIELDPGSVRKLSRATEEDWSTMPMPRNGLCRLQLSGPRAAFGHAAYPVELGATVAANARTRRPRPLPHPPYTPVIERLSLNYEAASVIALDRDDDPPEGADGERLFHLHPFGLQTLRSAVSGGGHGLLPRLGADGNLYLGLSASDPGGVLTLLFQLRESSARGPLNGARPRALQWWTLADDDWRPLPPNRVLGDTTHGGLTSGIVTLDLPRDMSTTHTVMPAGLYWLRLSASTDFDGFGGLVSVRTQGLRLRRELPGDATAP
;
A
#
# COMPACT_ATOMS: atom_id res chain seq x y z
N MET A 1 33.73 15.25 11.34
CA MET A 1 33.36 14.74 12.67
C MET A 1 32.65 13.42 12.47
N THR A 2 33.20 12.33 12.99
CA THR A 2 32.59 10.99 12.94
C THR A 2 31.39 10.91 13.91
N THR A 3 30.41 10.08 13.61
CA THR A 3 29.04 10.08 14.16
C THR A 3 28.91 9.75 15.66
N GLY A 4 30.01 9.44 16.38
CA GLY A 4 30.02 9.29 17.84
C GLY A 4 29.14 8.14 18.37
N THR A 5 28.78 7.21 17.49
CA THR A 5 27.85 6.11 17.73
C THR A 5 28.49 5.00 18.56
N GLU A 6 29.78 4.74 18.37
CA GLU A 6 30.52 3.79 19.20
C GLU A 6 31.31 4.51 20.30
N GLN A 7 31.39 3.90 21.49
CA GLN A 7 32.14 4.47 22.62
C GLN A 7 33.63 4.71 22.28
N ARG A 8 34.18 3.92 21.37
CA ARG A 8 35.56 4.03 20.87
C ARG A 8 35.77 5.27 20.00
N GLU A 9 34.71 5.73 19.33
CA GLU A 9 34.71 6.91 18.47
C GLU A 9 34.53 8.22 19.25
N ARG A 10 34.29 8.14 20.56
CA ARG A 10 34.11 9.31 21.44
C ARG A 10 35.42 9.77 22.11
N PHE A 11 36.52 9.04 21.94
CA PHE A 11 37.78 9.44 22.53
C PHE A 11 38.36 10.65 21.78
N PRO A 12 38.59 11.81 22.44
CA PRO A 12 39.13 12.97 21.75
C PRO A 12 40.53 12.70 21.21
N ARG A 13 40.74 12.88 19.91
CA ARG A 13 42.04 12.69 19.25
C ARG A 13 43.19 13.47 19.91
N ALA A 14 42.88 14.64 20.48
CA ALA A 14 43.84 15.47 21.21
C ALA A 14 44.39 14.82 22.50
N LEU A 15 43.71 13.80 23.04
CA LEU A 15 44.13 13.03 24.21
C LEU A 15 44.84 11.72 23.82
N GLU A 16 45.00 11.43 22.54
CA GLU A 16 45.71 10.24 22.07
C GLU A 16 47.21 10.35 22.39
N PRO A 17 47.84 9.26 22.88
CA PRO A 17 49.27 9.22 23.08
C PRO A 17 50.03 9.56 21.79
N GLY A 18 50.95 10.52 21.87
CA GLY A 18 51.75 10.96 20.73
C GLY A 18 51.10 12.01 19.83
N TYR A 19 49.90 12.51 20.16
CA TYR A 19 49.26 13.63 19.44
C TYR A 19 50.15 14.89 19.41
N PHE A 20 50.85 15.19 20.50
CA PHE A 20 51.82 16.26 20.60
C PHE A 20 53.12 15.73 21.23
N ARG A 21 54.25 16.06 20.61
CA ARG A 21 55.60 15.73 21.09
C ARG A 21 56.33 17.04 21.43
N PRO A 22 56.64 17.30 22.71
CA PRO A 22 57.40 18.49 23.12
C PRO A 22 58.76 18.64 22.42
N ASP A 23 59.42 17.54 22.08
CA ASP A 23 60.63 17.54 21.24
C ASP A 23 60.43 16.53 20.09
N ASP A 24 60.24 17.03 18.87
CA ASP A 24 60.05 16.23 17.66
C ASP A 24 61.26 16.24 16.71
N LEU A 25 62.44 16.69 17.20
CA LEU A 25 63.65 16.71 16.40
C LEU A 25 64.11 15.29 16.08
N THR A 26 64.34 15.04 14.80
CA THR A 26 64.93 13.78 14.30
C THR A 26 66.45 13.76 14.52
N PHE A 27 67.05 12.57 14.40
CA PHE A 27 68.51 12.43 14.49
C PHE A 27 69.23 13.28 13.45
N GLU A 28 68.72 13.26 12.22
CA GLU A 28 69.22 13.99 11.07
C GLU A 28 69.18 15.50 11.30
N GLN A 29 68.04 16.01 11.79
CA GLN A 29 67.91 17.43 12.13
C GLN A 29 68.85 17.84 13.26
N ARG A 30 69.12 16.96 14.23
CA ARG A 30 70.11 17.23 15.27
C ARG A 30 71.52 17.28 14.70
N VAL A 31 71.89 16.37 13.79
CA VAL A 31 73.18 16.42 13.09
C VAL A 31 73.33 17.73 12.31
N ASP A 32 72.32 18.14 11.52
CA ASP A 32 72.37 19.42 10.78
C ASP A 32 72.47 20.63 11.72
N MET A 33 71.70 20.64 12.82
CA MET A 33 71.76 21.70 13.82
C MET A 33 73.15 21.78 14.48
N THR A 34 73.74 20.63 14.81
CA THR A 34 75.10 20.58 15.38
C THR A 34 76.15 21.00 14.35
N ALA A 35 76.00 20.62 13.08
CA ALA A 35 76.90 21.04 12.01
C ALA A 35 76.90 22.56 11.79
N ARG A 36 75.72 23.20 11.83
CA ARG A 36 75.60 24.67 11.74
C ARG A 36 76.20 25.37 12.95
N LEU A 37 76.08 24.79 14.14
CA LEU A 37 76.74 25.31 15.34
C LEU A 37 78.26 25.17 15.21
N ALA A 38 78.75 24.05 14.72
CA ALA A 38 80.17 23.77 14.53
C ALA A 38 80.86 24.77 13.59
N GLU A 39 80.16 25.27 12.56
CA GLU A 39 80.65 26.33 11.65
C GLU A 39 80.87 27.68 12.38
N GLN A 40 80.20 27.92 13.50
CA GLN A 40 80.35 29.14 14.30
C GLN A 40 81.42 28.99 15.39
N LEU A 41 81.90 27.78 15.63
CA LEU A 41 82.91 27.48 16.64
C LEU A 41 84.29 27.52 16.00
N ARG A 42 85.05 28.59 16.28
CA ARG A 42 86.47 28.68 15.94
C ARG A 42 87.27 27.87 16.96
N PHE A 43 88.26 27.10 16.49
CA PHE A 43 89.26 26.53 17.39
C PHE A 43 90.59 27.26 17.24
N ILE A 44 91.32 27.26 18.33
CA ILE A 44 92.62 27.88 18.46
C ILE A 44 93.65 26.75 18.39
N ASP A 45 94.65 26.90 17.53
CA ASP A 45 95.76 25.96 17.41
C ASP A 45 96.69 25.99 18.64
N LEU A 46 97.75 25.18 18.62
CA LEU A 46 98.71 25.10 19.72
C LEU A 46 99.58 26.37 19.86
N ASP A 47 99.52 27.28 18.89
CA ASP A 47 100.25 28.55 18.84
C ASP A 47 99.34 29.76 19.18
N ASP A 48 98.16 29.48 19.76
CA ASP A 48 97.14 30.46 20.15
C ASP A 48 96.57 31.27 18.97
N GLN A 49 96.58 30.70 17.75
CA GLN A 49 96.01 31.30 16.54
C GLN A 49 94.70 30.63 16.13
N GLU A 50 93.76 31.41 15.58
CA GLU A 50 92.54 30.85 15.00
C GLU A 50 92.87 30.01 13.75
N ASP A 51 92.59 28.70 13.80
CA ASP A 51 92.86 27.74 12.72
C ASP A 51 91.56 27.12 12.18
N GLY A 52 90.65 27.97 11.69
CA GLY A 52 89.43 27.52 11.01
C GLY A 52 88.25 27.19 11.95
N ASP A 53 87.45 26.18 11.60
CA ASP A 53 86.26 25.77 12.35
C ASP A 53 86.05 24.24 12.34
N TRP A 54 85.07 23.79 13.11
CA TRP A 54 84.74 22.38 13.28
C TRP A 54 83.89 21.79 12.15
N ARG A 55 83.58 22.55 11.08
CA ARG A 55 82.74 22.05 9.98
C ARG A 55 83.41 20.85 9.27
N GLY A 56 84.74 20.84 9.21
CA GLY A 56 85.51 19.75 8.60
C GLY A 56 85.23 18.37 9.21
N LEU A 57 84.90 18.30 10.51
CA LEU A 57 84.56 17.05 11.22
C LEU A 57 83.33 16.35 10.63
N PHE A 58 82.36 17.09 10.10
CA PHE A 58 81.15 16.49 9.51
C PHE A 58 81.40 15.89 8.13
N ALA A 59 82.54 16.20 7.51
CA ALA A 59 82.97 15.63 6.24
C ALA A 59 83.94 14.45 6.42
N THR A 60 84.40 14.14 7.64
CA THR A 60 85.31 13.00 7.90
C THR A 60 84.59 11.67 7.96
N ASP A 61 83.28 11.65 8.21
CA ASP A 61 82.46 10.45 8.37
C ASP A 61 81.21 10.47 7.47
N PRO A 62 80.96 9.40 6.70
CA PRO A 62 79.85 9.37 5.74
C PRO A 62 78.48 9.37 6.41
N THR A 63 78.34 8.86 7.63
CA THR A 63 77.07 8.83 8.36
C THR A 63 76.63 10.25 8.68
N LEU A 64 77.56 11.13 9.06
CA LEU A 64 77.26 12.56 9.29
C LEU A 64 76.89 13.27 7.98
N VAL A 65 77.58 12.96 6.88
CA VAL A 65 77.25 13.48 5.54
C VAL A 65 75.84 13.04 5.13
N MET A 66 75.53 11.74 5.26
CA MET A 66 74.22 11.18 4.92
C MET A 66 73.11 11.74 5.80
N ALA A 67 73.35 11.93 7.09
CA ALA A 67 72.41 12.58 8.00
C ALA A 67 72.16 14.04 7.59
N GLY A 68 73.20 14.79 7.20
CA GLY A 68 73.07 16.14 6.67
C GLY A 68 72.28 16.20 5.35
N ILE A 69 72.50 15.24 4.44
CA ILE A 69 71.70 15.09 3.21
C ILE A 69 70.23 14.85 3.56
N ALA A 70 69.96 13.91 4.47
CA ALA A 70 68.61 13.54 4.89
C ALA A 70 67.88 14.69 5.62
N ALA A 71 68.63 15.54 6.35
CA ALA A 71 68.12 16.68 7.10
C ALA A 71 67.71 17.86 6.22
N LEU A 72 68.24 17.97 4.98
CA LEU A 72 67.97 19.09 4.09
C LEU A 72 66.47 19.29 3.89
N ASP A 73 65.99 20.52 4.11
CA ASP A 73 64.63 20.92 3.75
C ASP A 73 64.62 21.54 2.33
N PRO A 74 64.00 20.89 1.33
CA PRO A 74 63.89 21.45 -0.02
C PRO A 74 62.86 22.57 -0.13
N TRP A 75 61.93 22.69 0.83
CA TRP A 75 60.81 23.62 0.74
C TRP A 75 61.23 25.10 0.63
N PRO A 76 62.19 25.61 1.41
CA PRO A 76 62.67 26.98 1.25
C PRO A 76 63.25 27.27 -0.15
N LEU A 77 63.96 26.29 -0.74
CA LEU A 77 64.55 26.43 -2.07
C LEU A 77 63.46 26.50 -3.15
N GLN A 78 62.45 25.64 -3.03
CA GLN A 78 61.29 25.64 -3.92
C GLN A 78 60.48 26.94 -3.81
N GLN A 79 60.25 27.42 -2.58
CA GLN A 79 59.54 28.67 -2.33
C GLN A 79 60.30 29.89 -2.86
N GLN A 80 61.61 29.93 -2.66
CA GLN A 80 62.46 31.00 -3.16
C GLN A 80 62.44 31.05 -4.70
N PHE A 81 62.70 29.92 -5.36
CA PHE A 81 62.66 29.85 -6.82
C PHE A 81 61.27 30.21 -7.34
N GLY A 82 60.19 29.69 -6.75
CA GLY A 82 58.82 30.00 -7.16
C GLY A 82 58.46 31.49 -7.08
N ARG A 83 58.95 32.22 -6.07
CA ARG A 83 58.74 33.68 -5.94
C ARG A 83 59.48 34.47 -7.01
N GLU A 84 60.67 34.00 -7.39
CA GLU A 84 61.57 34.70 -8.29
C GLU A 84 61.40 34.27 -9.76
N ALA A 85 60.77 33.12 -10.01
CA ALA A 85 60.70 32.46 -11.32
C ALA A 85 60.12 33.33 -12.43
N ASP A 86 59.22 34.28 -12.11
CA ASP A 86 58.57 35.15 -13.10
C ASP A 86 59.24 36.52 -13.25
N SER A 87 60.07 36.96 -12.30
CA SER A 87 60.56 38.35 -12.22
C SER A 87 62.07 38.50 -12.19
N ALA A 88 62.81 37.46 -11.80
CA ALA A 88 64.26 37.52 -11.70
C ALA A 88 64.93 37.42 -13.09
N PRO A 89 66.13 38.02 -13.25
CA PRO A 89 66.97 37.82 -14.43
C PRO A 89 67.25 36.33 -14.67
N LEU A 90 67.26 35.90 -15.95
CA LEU A 90 67.45 34.49 -16.31
C LEU A 90 68.79 33.94 -15.78
N GLU A 91 69.83 34.77 -15.70
CA GLU A 91 71.14 34.40 -15.17
C GLU A 91 71.08 34.12 -13.66
N HIS A 92 70.18 34.80 -12.94
CA HIS A 92 69.97 34.54 -11.51
C HIS A 92 69.28 33.19 -11.31
N LEU A 93 68.25 32.88 -12.11
CA LEU A 93 67.58 31.57 -12.09
C LEU A 93 68.53 30.43 -12.50
N ALA A 94 69.38 30.65 -13.51
CA ALA A 94 70.42 29.72 -13.92
C ALA A 94 71.43 29.43 -12.78
N ARG A 95 71.83 30.46 -12.02
CA ARG A 95 72.68 30.30 -10.83
C ARG A 95 72.04 29.46 -9.73
N GLN A 96 70.72 29.50 -9.57
CA GLN A 96 70.04 28.63 -8.60
C GLN A 96 70.11 27.16 -9.01
N VAL A 97 69.97 26.86 -10.32
CA VAL A 97 70.17 25.50 -10.85
C VAL A 97 71.62 25.03 -10.66
N LEU A 98 72.60 25.90 -10.94
CA LEU A 98 74.02 25.63 -10.68
C LEU A 98 74.31 25.35 -9.19
N GLY A 99 73.61 26.05 -8.28
CA GLY A 99 73.72 25.81 -6.84
C GLY A 99 73.25 24.41 -6.43
N LEU A 100 72.19 23.88 -7.05
CA LEU A 100 71.75 22.49 -6.82
C LEU A 100 72.75 21.48 -7.40
N ALA A 101 73.29 21.75 -8.59
CA ALA A 101 74.34 20.91 -9.19
C ALA A 101 75.60 20.85 -8.32
N ALA A 102 76.09 22.00 -7.85
CA ALA A 102 77.24 22.09 -6.94
C ALA A 102 77.01 21.32 -5.64
N ARG A 103 75.77 21.31 -5.12
CA ARG A 103 75.42 20.55 -3.92
C ARG A 103 75.47 19.04 -4.15
N LEU A 104 74.89 18.56 -5.24
CA LEU A 104 74.96 17.14 -5.63
C LEU A 104 76.41 16.69 -5.84
N ASP A 105 77.23 17.54 -6.48
CA ASP A 105 78.66 17.28 -6.68
C ASP A 105 79.43 17.22 -5.36
N HIS A 106 79.16 18.17 -4.45
CA HIS A 106 79.73 18.18 -3.11
C HIS A 106 79.39 16.90 -2.34
N TRP A 107 78.13 16.45 -2.36
CA TRP A 107 77.73 15.19 -1.72
C TRP A 107 78.42 13.97 -2.36
N TRP A 108 78.50 13.92 -3.69
CA TRP A 108 79.19 12.84 -4.38
C TRP A 108 80.68 12.76 -4.04
N ARG A 109 81.33 13.90 -3.81
CA ARG A 109 82.73 13.98 -3.34
C ARG A 109 82.88 13.62 -1.87
N ALA A 110 81.99 14.12 -1.01
CA ALA A 110 82.03 13.87 0.42
C ALA A 110 81.81 12.37 0.75
N LEU A 111 81.12 11.64 -0.12
CA LEU A 111 80.95 10.19 -0.03
C LEU A 111 82.12 9.40 -0.66
N ALA A 112 83.21 10.06 -1.10
CA ALA A 112 84.34 9.40 -1.75
C ALA A 112 85.34 8.81 -0.75
N GLY A 113 85.92 7.65 -1.10
CA GLY A 113 87.03 7.05 -0.35
C GLY A 113 86.64 6.05 0.74
N ILE A 114 85.42 5.51 0.72
CA ILE A 114 84.87 4.68 1.81
C ILE A 114 84.38 3.34 1.25
N HIS A 115 84.65 2.25 1.98
CA HIS A 115 84.37 0.86 1.56
C HIS A 115 83.04 0.29 2.06
N ASP A 116 82.24 1.08 2.76
CA ASP A 116 80.93 0.66 3.30
C ASP A 116 79.84 0.73 2.21
N ASP A 117 78.90 -0.21 2.24
CA ASP A 117 77.90 -0.37 1.18
C ASP A 117 76.91 0.80 1.09
N ALA A 118 76.47 1.37 2.22
CA ALA A 118 75.47 2.44 2.25
C ALA A 118 75.96 3.76 1.58
N PRO A 119 77.14 4.31 1.93
CA PRO A 119 77.69 5.48 1.25
C PRO A 119 78.00 5.22 -0.24
N ARG A 120 78.45 4.00 -0.57
CA ARG A 120 78.72 3.58 -1.96
C ARG A 120 77.45 3.58 -2.81
N VAL A 121 76.37 2.98 -2.32
CA VAL A 121 75.07 2.93 -3.03
C VAL A 121 74.52 4.35 -3.24
N LEU A 122 74.57 5.21 -2.22
CA LEU A 122 74.09 6.59 -2.35
C LEU A 122 74.92 7.38 -3.38
N ARG A 123 76.25 7.21 -3.36
CA ARG A 123 77.16 7.84 -4.30
C ARG A 123 76.94 7.36 -5.74
N GLU A 124 76.76 6.06 -5.94
CA GLU A 124 76.41 5.46 -7.23
C GLU A 124 75.07 6.01 -7.74
N ARG A 125 74.09 6.22 -6.87
CA ARG A 125 72.80 6.81 -7.26
C ARG A 125 72.95 8.26 -7.72
N ILE A 126 73.70 9.08 -7.01
CA ILE A 126 73.99 10.47 -7.43
C ILE A 126 74.67 10.44 -8.81
N GLN A 127 75.65 9.55 -9.01
CA GLN A 127 76.32 9.42 -10.30
C GLN A 127 75.36 9.01 -11.42
N GLN A 128 74.47 8.03 -11.19
CA GLN A 128 73.46 7.60 -12.16
C GLN A 128 72.52 8.74 -12.54
N LEU A 129 72.01 9.51 -11.58
CA LEU A 129 71.11 10.65 -11.85
C LEU A 129 71.81 11.72 -12.69
N VAL A 130 73.08 11.99 -12.40
CA VAL A 130 73.90 12.92 -13.17
C VAL A 130 74.14 12.43 -14.59
N GLU A 131 74.55 11.16 -14.76
CA GLU A 131 74.83 10.57 -16.06
C GLU A 131 73.57 10.39 -16.92
N GLN A 132 72.41 10.07 -16.33
CA GLN A 132 71.18 9.81 -17.09
C GLN A 132 70.51 11.09 -17.60
N GLN A 133 70.53 12.18 -16.82
CA GLN A 133 69.74 13.37 -17.14
C GLN A 133 70.43 14.68 -16.76
N LEU A 134 70.88 14.84 -15.50
CA LEU A 134 71.22 16.17 -14.98
C LEU A 134 72.45 16.79 -15.66
N ALA A 135 73.38 15.99 -16.17
CA ALA A 135 74.53 16.49 -16.91
C ALA A 135 74.14 17.13 -18.25
N ALA A 136 73.12 16.61 -18.93
CA ALA A 136 72.59 17.20 -20.16
C ALA A 136 71.88 18.52 -19.85
N ASP A 137 71.04 18.53 -18.82
CA ASP A 137 70.33 19.72 -18.34
C ASP A 137 71.29 20.83 -17.92
N LEU A 138 72.36 20.49 -17.19
CA LEU A 138 73.39 21.45 -16.80
C LEU A 138 74.13 22.03 -18.01
N ARG A 139 74.52 21.18 -18.97
CA ARG A 139 75.18 21.65 -20.20
C ARG A 139 74.31 22.60 -21.02
N TRP A 140 72.98 22.44 -20.96
CA TRP A 140 72.07 23.40 -21.58
C TRP A 140 72.15 24.75 -20.86
N VAL A 141 72.06 24.76 -19.53
CA VAL A 141 72.18 25.99 -18.72
C VAL A 141 73.54 26.68 -18.97
N GLU A 142 74.63 25.91 -18.96
CA GLU A 142 75.98 26.42 -19.23
C GLU A 142 76.13 26.96 -20.66
N ARG A 143 75.61 26.27 -21.68
CA ARG A 143 75.72 26.75 -23.07
C ARG A 143 74.86 27.98 -23.34
N ARG A 144 73.67 28.07 -22.73
CA ARG A 144 72.69 29.14 -22.98
C ARG A 144 73.01 30.41 -22.20
N PHE A 145 73.53 30.28 -20.98
CA PHE A 145 73.76 31.41 -20.05
C PHE A 145 75.24 31.61 -19.67
N LEU A 146 76.13 30.65 -19.97
CA LEU A 146 77.55 30.70 -19.56
C LEU A 146 78.58 30.57 -20.73
N ARG A 147 78.19 30.58 -22.01
CA ARG A 147 79.17 30.53 -23.13
C ARG A 147 79.86 31.87 -23.40
N ARG A 148 81.18 31.87 -23.16
CA ARG A 148 82.27 32.75 -23.65
C ARG A 148 81.90 33.70 -24.79
N GLY A 149 81.92 35.00 -24.49
CA GLY A 149 81.87 36.04 -25.50
C GLY A 149 81.61 37.47 -25.01
N ASP A 150 82.15 37.88 -23.84
CA ASP A 150 82.37 39.31 -23.56
C ASP A 150 83.48 39.54 -22.52
N GLU A 151 84.56 38.73 -22.60
CA GLU A 151 85.83 38.97 -21.89
C GLU A 151 86.61 40.19 -22.45
N ALA A 152 86.01 41.04 -23.30
CA ALA A 152 86.66 42.24 -23.82
C ALA A 152 86.08 43.58 -23.30
N ALA A 153 84.93 43.61 -22.61
CA ALA A 153 84.27 44.88 -22.30
C ALA A 153 84.07 45.23 -20.80
N ALA A 154 84.19 44.29 -19.86
CA ALA A 154 84.09 44.63 -18.44
C ALA A 154 84.90 43.68 -17.58
N GLY A 155 86.05 44.14 -17.07
CA GLY A 155 86.92 43.42 -16.14
C GLY A 155 86.25 43.14 -14.79
N ARG A 156 85.27 42.24 -14.77
CA ARG A 156 84.66 41.69 -13.56
C ARG A 156 84.97 40.19 -13.48
N PRO A 157 85.65 39.72 -12.42
CA PRO A 157 85.91 38.29 -12.25
C PRO A 157 84.59 37.56 -12.04
N THR A 158 84.37 36.50 -12.82
CA THR A 158 83.38 35.46 -12.53
C THR A 158 83.76 34.74 -11.24
N GLY A 159 82.78 34.41 -10.40
CA GLY A 159 83.00 33.83 -9.07
C GLY A 159 83.52 32.38 -9.09
N PRO A 160 84.00 31.87 -7.94
CA PRO A 160 84.78 30.61 -7.85
C PRO A 160 84.01 29.32 -8.21
N VAL A 161 82.68 29.35 -8.27
CA VAL A 161 81.83 28.14 -8.43
C VAL A 161 81.96 27.50 -9.82
N GLU A 162 82.32 28.28 -10.85
CA GLU A 162 82.33 27.82 -12.26
C GLU A 162 83.57 26.96 -12.62
N ARG A 163 84.58 26.84 -11.74
CA ARG A 163 85.83 26.12 -12.03
C ARG A 163 85.99 24.76 -11.33
N GLU A 164 85.04 24.34 -10.51
CA GLU A 164 85.24 23.22 -9.58
C GLU A 164 84.17 22.12 -9.61
N LEU A 165 83.41 21.89 -10.69
CA LEU A 165 82.57 20.69 -10.80
C LEU A 165 83.39 19.46 -11.22
N SER A 166 83.04 18.27 -10.71
CA SER A 166 83.81 17.05 -10.99
C SER A 166 83.71 16.63 -12.45
N ARG A 167 84.69 15.85 -12.95
CA ARG A 167 84.67 15.30 -14.32
C ARG A 167 83.39 14.51 -14.68
N MET A 168 82.61 14.06 -13.69
CA MET A 168 81.34 13.35 -13.89
C MET A 168 80.29 14.18 -14.66
N TRP A 169 80.26 15.50 -14.47
CA TRP A 169 79.28 16.40 -15.12
C TRP A 169 79.61 16.66 -16.60
N HIS A 170 80.87 16.43 -16.99
CA HIS A 170 81.41 16.78 -18.31
C HIS A 170 81.74 15.56 -19.18
N ARG A 171 81.31 14.35 -18.81
CA ARG A 171 81.44 13.14 -19.65
C ARG A 171 80.45 13.17 -20.82
N THR A 172 80.95 12.85 -22.01
CA THR A 172 80.31 13.03 -23.32
C THR A 172 79.04 12.20 -23.48
N ILE A 173 77.88 12.86 -23.47
CA ILE A 173 76.59 12.30 -23.91
C ILE A 173 76.03 13.28 -24.93
N GLY A 174 76.01 12.84 -26.20
CA GLY A 174 75.23 13.39 -27.33
C GLY A 174 75.39 14.88 -27.66
N GLU A 175 75.84 15.18 -28.88
CA GLU A 175 75.71 16.54 -29.44
C GLU A 175 74.23 16.89 -29.61
N GLU A 176 73.71 17.77 -28.75
CA GLU A 176 72.47 18.49 -29.04
C GLU A 176 72.76 19.72 -29.93
N PRO A 177 71.92 20.01 -30.96
CA PRO A 177 72.11 21.14 -31.86
C PRO A 177 72.15 22.48 -31.12
N ALA A 178 72.89 23.45 -31.67
CA ALA A 178 72.88 24.82 -31.18
C ALA A 178 71.44 25.37 -31.23
N ALA A 179 70.93 25.84 -30.08
CA ALA A 179 69.61 26.42 -30.00
C ALA A 179 69.59 27.81 -30.67
N ASP A 180 68.64 28.01 -31.59
CA ASP A 180 68.31 29.31 -32.16
C ASP A 180 67.86 30.30 -31.07
N ALA A 181 67.82 31.60 -31.41
CA ALA A 181 67.39 32.68 -30.53
C ALA A 181 65.92 32.49 -30.08
N ALA A 182 65.72 31.82 -28.95
CA ALA A 182 64.42 31.60 -28.31
C ALA A 182 63.96 32.84 -27.51
N ALA A 183 62.65 33.03 -27.39
CA ALA A 183 62.07 34.15 -26.63
C ALA A 183 62.34 33.97 -25.12
N GLU A 184 62.57 35.07 -24.38
CA GLU A 184 62.86 35.09 -22.93
C GLU A 184 61.87 34.25 -22.10
N ARG A 185 60.58 34.25 -22.51
CA ARG A 185 59.52 33.45 -21.89
C ARG A 185 59.79 31.95 -21.97
N GLU A 186 60.28 31.47 -23.11
CA GLU A 186 60.57 30.06 -23.34
C GLU A 186 61.79 29.60 -22.53
N ASP A 187 62.83 30.43 -22.44
CA ASP A 187 64.00 30.14 -21.59
C ASP A 187 63.64 30.10 -20.11
N ARG A 188 62.73 30.96 -19.66
CA ARG A 188 62.22 30.96 -18.28
C ARG A 188 61.47 29.68 -17.94
N GLU A 189 60.60 29.21 -18.84
CA GLU A 189 59.89 27.93 -18.69
C GLU A 189 60.87 26.74 -18.70
N ARG A 190 61.83 26.73 -19.63
CA ARG A 190 62.89 25.71 -19.71
C ARG A 190 63.82 25.68 -18.50
N LEU A 191 64.12 26.83 -17.88
CA LEU A 191 64.87 26.91 -16.63
C LEU A 191 64.05 26.40 -15.44
N ARG A 192 62.74 26.69 -15.40
CA ARG A 192 61.83 26.17 -14.39
C ARG A 192 61.76 24.64 -14.41
N GLU A 193 61.60 24.05 -15.58
CA GLU A 193 61.61 22.59 -15.76
C GLU A 193 62.90 21.96 -15.22
N ARG A 194 64.06 22.52 -15.59
CA ARG A 194 65.38 22.03 -15.15
C ARG A 194 65.59 22.22 -13.66
N PHE A 195 65.18 23.34 -13.08
CA PHE A 195 65.24 23.54 -11.63
C PHE A 195 64.47 22.44 -10.88
N PHE A 196 63.25 22.12 -11.32
CA PHE A 196 62.47 21.04 -10.71
C PHE A 196 63.09 19.66 -10.95
N ALA A 197 63.71 19.41 -12.10
CA ALA A 197 64.46 18.16 -12.33
C ALA A 197 65.61 17.99 -11.31
N PHE A 198 66.40 19.04 -11.08
CA PHE A 198 67.45 19.04 -10.05
C PHE A 198 66.89 18.92 -8.63
N LEU A 199 65.76 19.58 -8.33
CA LEU A 199 65.10 19.48 -7.03
C LEU A 199 64.58 18.07 -6.76
N SER A 200 63.95 17.42 -7.75
CA SER A 200 63.50 16.03 -7.64
C SER A 200 64.67 15.07 -7.42
N ALA A 201 65.81 15.28 -8.08
CA ALA A 201 67.01 14.51 -7.82
C ALA A 201 67.52 14.69 -6.38
N VAL A 202 67.50 15.92 -5.86
CA VAL A 202 67.85 16.19 -4.46
C VAL A 202 66.89 15.49 -3.49
N GLU A 203 65.58 15.52 -3.76
CA GLU A 203 64.57 14.82 -2.94
C GLU A 203 64.77 13.30 -2.96
N GLU A 204 65.11 12.75 -4.12
CA GLU A 204 65.38 11.33 -4.27
C GLU A 204 66.62 10.90 -3.47
N VAL A 205 67.72 11.64 -3.61
CA VAL A 205 68.96 11.42 -2.85
C VAL A 205 68.71 11.56 -1.36
N ARG A 206 67.91 12.54 -0.93
CA ARG A 206 67.49 12.71 0.48
C ARG A 206 66.71 11.51 1.00
N ARG A 207 65.76 11.00 0.23
CA ARG A 207 64.96 9.82 0.61
C ARG A 207 65.86 8.60 0.76
N LEU A 208 66.72 8.34 -0.22
CA LEU A 208 67.64 7.21 -0.19
C LEU A 208 68.66 7.32 0.95
N ALA A 209 69.17 8.53 1.22
CA ALA A 209 70.05 8.78 2.35
C ALA A 209 69.37 8.42 3.69
N ARG A 210 68.10 8.77 3.88
CA ARG A 210 67.32 8.41 5.07
C ARG A 210 67.08 6.92 5.21
N GLU A 211 66.83 6.23 4.09
CA GLU A 211 66.64 4.77 4.06
C GLU A 211 67.93 4.01 4.42
N LEU A 212 69.08 4.48 3.94
CA LEU A 212 70.39 3.83 4.15
C LEU A 212 71.10 4.27 5.45
N LEU A 213 70.62 5.33 6.11
CA LEU A 213 71.26 5.89 7.31
C LEU A 213 71.38 4.90 8.48
N PRO A 214 70.36 4.07 8.80
CA PRO A 214 70.48 3.07 9.87
C PRO A 214 71.61 2.07 9.64
N ASP A 215 71.79 1.63 8.40
CA ASP A 215 72.87 0.69 8.03
C ASP A 215 74.24 1.36 8.15
N SER A 216 74.33 2.64 7.76
CA SER A 216 75.55 3.45 7.92
C SER A 216 75.92 3.68 9.39
N ILE A 217 74.93 3.86 10.28
CA ILE A 217 75.16 4.01 11.73
C ILE A 217 75.64 2.70 12.37
N ALA A 218 75.25 1.55 11.81
CA ALA A 218 75.54 0.24 12.37
C ALA A 218 76.96 -0.27 12.04
N THR A 219 77.71 0.41 11.16
CA THR A 219 79.05 -0.03 10.79
C THR A 219 80.05 0.25 11.92
N ALA A 220 81.12 -0.54 11.97
CA ALA A 220 82.20 -0.34 12.94
C ALA A 220 83.28 0.63 12.42
N ASN A 221 83.04 1.29 11.29
CA ASN A 221 84.05 1.96 10.48
C ASN A 221 83.86 3.49 10.51
N HIS A 222 83.81 4.04 11.72
CA HIS A 222 83.66 5.47 11.95
C HIS A 222 84.98 6.13 12.36
N GLU A 223 85.17 7.38 11.95
CA GLU A 223 86.22 8.22 12.51
C GLU A 223 85.96 8.41 14.03
N PRO A 224 86.95 8.25 14.93
CA PRO A 224 86.71 8.24 16.37
C PRO A 224 85.97 9.47 16.93
N ALA A 225 86.28 10.68 16.47
CA ALA A 225 85.60 11.89 16.93
C ALA A 225 84.16 11.97 16.39
N ALA A 226 83.92 11.59 15.14
CA ALA A 226 82.58 11.47 14.57
C ALA A 226 81.74 10.38 15.27
N ALA A 227 82.33 9.24 15.60
CA ALA A 227 81.68 8.15 16.34
C ALA A 227 81.21 8.61 17.72
N LEU A 228 82.05 9.37 18.44
CA LEU A 228 81.70 9.94 19.73
C LEU A 228 80.53 10.92 19.61
N LEU A 229 80.52 11.77 18.58
CA LEU A 229 79.42 12.69 18.32
C LEU A 229 78.11 11.96 17.98
N ILE A 230 78.17 10.96 17.08
CA ILE A 230 77.01 10.13 16.73
C ILE A 230 76.45 9.45 17.99
N ALA A 231 77.32 8.88 18.83
CA ALA A 231 76.92 8.25 20.08
C ALA A 231 76.25 9.24 21.04
N PHE A 232 76.80 10.45 21.20
CA PHE A 232 76.19 11.52 22.00
C PHE A 232 74.78 11.87 21.50
N LEU A 233 74.63 12.12 20.20
CA LEU A 233 73.34 12.46 19.59
C LEU A 233 72.31 11.32 19.72
N LYS A 234 72.76 10.06 19.67
CA LYS A 234 71.91 8.88 19.94
C LYS A 234 71.50 8.77 21.40
N VAL A 235 72.39 9.09 22.34
CA VAL A 235 72.04 9.13 23.76
C VAL A 235 70.98 10.20 24.04
N CYS A 236 71.04 11.36 23.36
CA CYS A 236 70.02 12.40 23.48
C CYS A 236 68.60 11.92 23.13
N GLU A 237 68.45 10.96 22.21
CA GLU A 237 67.13 10.37 21.90
C GLU A 237 66.49 9.68 23.13
N THR A 238 67.29 9.20 24.08
CA THR A 238 66.77 8.60 25.32
C THR A 238 66.10 9.64 26.20
N ALA A 239 66.73 10.81 26.34
CA ALA A 239 66.15 11.94 27.06
C ALA A 239 64.89 12.47 26.35
N GLN A 240 64.91 12.54 25.02
CA GLN A 240 63.76 12.93 24.21
C GLN A 240 62.55 11.99 24.43
N ARG A 241 62.76 10.67 24.50
CA ARG A 241 61.66 9.71 24.78
C ARG A 241 60.98 9.99 26.12
N GLU A 242 61.75 10.33 27.15
CA GLU A 242 61.19 10.66 28.46
C GLU A 242 60.44 12.01 28.46
N VAL A 243 61.01 13.03 27.80
CA VAL A 243 60.33 14.32 27.62
C VAL A 243 59.01 14.14 26.85
N ASN A 244 58.99 13.31 25.81
CA ASN A 244 57.80 13.06 25.01
C ASN A 244 56.72 12.22 25.72
N ARG A 245 57.02 11.62 26.88
CA ARG A 245 56.00 11.00 27.76
C ARG A 245 55.28 12.01 28.66
N PHE A 246 55.79 13.24 28.78
CA PHE A 246 55.21 14.27 29.64
C PHE A 246 53.72 14.54 29.36
N PRO A 247 53.26 14.74 28.11
CA PRO A 247 51.85 15.03 27.85
C PRO A 247 50.92 13.90 28.31
N ALA A 248 51.28 12.64 28.06
CA ALA A 248 50.49 11.48 28.48
C ALA A 248 50.45 11.35 30.01
N ARG A 249 51.59 11.54 30.69
CA ARG A 249 51.68 11.55 32.15
C ARG A 249 50.86 12.69 32.77
N HIS A 250 50.95 13.89 32.20
CA HIS A 250 50.21 15.06 32.66
C HIS A 250 48.70 14.85 32.49
N THR A 251 48.25 14.32 31.34
CA THR A 251 46.85 13.96 31.12
C THR A 251 46.38 12.93 32.14
N ALA A 252 47.17 11.87 32.39
CA ALA A 252 46.84 10.86 33.38
C ALA A 252 46.73 11.47 34.79
N PHE A 253 47.69 12.31 35.19
CA PHE A 253 47.70 13.01 36.48
C PHE A 253 46.49 13.93 36.62
N TYR A 254 46.21 14.75 35.61
CA TYR A 254 45.09 15.69 35.65
C TYR A 254 43.74 14.97 35.78
N TYR A 255 43.47 13.95 34.97
CA TYR A 255 42.19 13.25 35.02
C TYR A 255 42.07 12.32 36.24
N ARG A 256 43.12 11.59 36.62
CA ARG A 256 43.05 10.62 37.72
C ARG A 256 43.27 11.24 39.09
N ASP A 257 44.30 12.07 39.23
CA ASP A 257 44.76 12.56 40.54
C ASP A 257 44.13 13.92 40.89
N CYS A 258 43.96 14.83 39.92
CA CYS A 258 43.30 16.13 40.18
C CYS A 258 41.77 16.04 40.13
N LEU A 259 41.22 15.40 39.09
CA LEU A 259 39.76 15.31 38.88
C LEU A 259 39.13 14.03 39.47
N GLY A 260 39.94 13.05 39.91
CA GLY A 260 39.45 11.84 40.55
C GLY A 260 38.75 10.83 39.61
N PHE A 261 38.93 10.94 38.29
CA PHE A 261 38.31 10.01 37.35
C PHE A 261 38.95 8.63 37.43
N GLY A 262 38.14 7.62 37.75
CA GLY A 262 38.48 6.22 37.66
C GLY A 262 37.86 5.53 36.43
N PRO A 263 38.44 4.42 35.95
CA PRO A 263 37.77 3.60 34.96
C PRO A 263 36.44 3.07 35.53
N ALA A 264 35.36 3.20 34.76
CA ALA A 264 34.06 2.67 35.16
C ALA A 264 34.13 1.13 35.29
N PRO A 265 33.42 0.53 36.25
CA PRO A 265 33.36 -0.93 36.38
C PRO A 265 32.74 -1.56 35.13
N SER A 266 33.14 -2.80 34.83
CA SER A 266 32.54 -3.57 33.74
C SER A 266 31.06 -3.77 34.01
N ARG A 267 30.20 -3.49 33.02
CA ARG A 267 28.76 -3.76 33.09
C ARG A 267 28.47 -5.09 32.40
N ALA A 268 27.65 -5.92 33.03
CA ALA A 268 27.24 -7.20 32.47
C ALA A 268 26.38 -6.98 31.22
N ASP A 269 26.73 -7.66 30.14
CA ASP A 269 25.93 -7.67 28.92
C ASP A 269 24.55 -8.31 29.20
N ARG A 270 23.52 -7.87 28.49
CA ARG A 270 22.19 -8.48 28.53
C ARG A 270 21.79 -8.96 27.14
N VAL A 271 21.17 -10.13 27.07
CA VAL A 271 20.68 -10.71 25.82
C VAL A 271 19.26 -11.25 26.02
N HIS A 272 18.52 -11.35 24.93
CA HIS A 272 17.22 -12.02 24.92
C HIS A 272 17.37 -13.41 24.29
N LEU A 273 16.75 -14.41 24.91
CA LEU A 273 16.67 -15.77 24.44
C LEU A 273 15.20 -16.12 24.18
N ALA A 274 14.89 -16.78 23.07
CA ALA A 274 13.58 -17.36 22.84
C ALA A 274 13.67 -18.88 22.99
N CYS A 275 12.96 -19.44 23.96
CA CYS A 275 12.96 -20.87 24.23
C CYS A 275 11.88 -21.57 23.40
N GLN A 276 12.17 -22.76 22.88
CA GLN A 276 11.17 -23.61 22.25
C GLN A 276 11.24 -25.01 22.84
N ARG A 277 10.08 -25.54 23.24
CA ARG A 277 9.99 -26.91 23.72
C ARG A 277 10.04 -27.88 22.54
N ASP A 278 10.77 -28.98 22.71
CA ASP A 278 10.68 -30.14 21.83
C ASP A 278 9.30 -30.78 22.02
N LEU A 279 8.54 -30.93 20.94
CA LEU A 279 7.18 -31.47 20.97
C LEU A 279 7.12 -32.92 21.44
N ARG A 280 8.25 -33.66 21.38
CA ARG A 280 8.36 -35.03 21.90
C ARG A 280 8.37 -35.09 23.43
N THR A 281 8.70 -33.99 24.10
CA THR A 281 8.71 -33.92 25.56
C THR A 281 7.30 -33.57 26.05
N PRO A 282 6.62 -34.40 26.85
CA PRO A 282 5.27 -34.07 27.32
C PRO A 282 5.29 -32.96 28.38
N GLY A 283 4.20 -32.17 28.45
CA GLY A 283 3.98 -31.17 29.49
C GLY A 283 4.69 -29.82 29.26
N GLU A 284 4.71 -29.01 30.32
CA GLU A 284 5.38 -27.71 30.36
C GLU A 284 6.73 -27.81 31.07
N LEU A 285 7.72 -27.01 30.66
CA LEU A 285 9.04 -26.99 31.28
C LEU A 285 9.27 -25.66 32.02
N THR A 286 9.43 -25.70 33.34
CA THR A 286 9.78 -24.51 34.12
C THR A 286 11.29 -24.40 34.30
N LEU A 287 11.85 -23.28 33.86
CA LEU A 287 13.23 -22.89 34.10
C LEU A 287 13.27 -21.91 35.28
N PRO A 288 14.00 -22.19 36.38
CA PRO A 288 14.14 -21.24 37.48
C PRO A 288 14.97 -20.01 37.08
N ALA A 289 14.84 -18.94 37.86
CA ALA A 289 15.80 -17.83 37.79
C ALA A 289 17.21 -18.33 38.14
N GLY A 290 18.24 -17.76 37.51
CA GLY A 290 19.63 -18.19 37.68
C GLY A 290 20.05 -19.39 36.82
N THR A 291 19.17 -19.91 35.95
CA THR A 291 19.52 -20.97 34.99
C THR A 291 20.63 -20.49 34.06
N ALA A 292 21.74 -21.23 33.99
CA ALA A 292 22.92 -20.86 33.22
C ALA A 292 22.87 -21.38 31.77
N PHE A 293 23.31 -20.55 30.82
CA PHE A 293 23.39 -20.80 29.39
C PHE A 293 24.82 -20.48 28.90
N GLU A 294 25.44 -21.42 28.18
CA GLU A 294 26.80 -21.23 27.64
C GLU A 294 26.75 -20.57 26.26
N ALA A 295 27.60 -19.55 26.06
CA ALA A 295 27.68 -18.74 24.85
C ALA A 295 29.11 -18.71 24.27
N GLY A 296 29.74 -19.88 24.18
CA GLY A 296 31.10 -20.03 23.64
C GLY A 296 32.19 -19.58 24.62
N LYS A 297 33.33 -19.11 24.09
CA LYS A 297 34.50 -18.70 24.87
C LYS A 297 34.93 -17.28 24.49
N ASP A 298 35.48 -16.55 25.46
CA ASP A 298 36.08 -15.24 25.24
C ASP A 298 37.45 -15.35 24.54
N ALA A 299 38.06 -14.21 24.18
CA ALA A 299 39.37 -14.18 23.52
C ALA A 299 40.52 -14.78 24.37
N ALA A 300 40.30 -14.96 25.68
CA ALA A 300 41.23 -15.61 26.60
C ALA A 300 40.91 -17.09 26.81
N GLY A 301 39.95 -17.66 26.06
CA GLY A 301 39.55 -19.06 26.13
C GLY A 301 38.63 -19.43 27.30
N ARG A 302 38.14 -18.45 28.08
CA ARG A 302 37.23 -18.68 29.22
C ARG A 302 35.79 -18.79 28.76
N PRO A 303 34.96 -19.68 29.34
CA PRO A 303 33.56 -19.83 28.94
C PRO A 303 32.78 -18.55 29.24
N VAL A 304 31.97 -18.11 28.27
CA VAL A 304 31.02 -17.01 28.46
C VAL A 304 29.69 -17.62 28.90
N ARG A 305 29.24 -17.26 30.11
CA ARG A 305 27.99 -17.74 30.69
C ARG A 305 26.99 -16.59 30.84
N PHE A 306 25.74 -16.91 30.58
CA PHE A 306 24.59 -16.05 30.79
C PHE A 306 23.63 -16.73 31.75
N VAL A 307 23.08 -15.99 32.70
CA VAL A 307 22.09 -16.52 33.67
C VAL A 307 20.74 -15.87 33.44
N SER A 308 19.66 -16.64 33.60
CA SER A 308 18.29 -16.13 33.52
C SER A 308 18.02 -15.16 34.67
N GLU A 309 17.45 -13.99 34.36
CA GLU A 309 17.10 -13.01 35.39
C GLU A 309 15.76 -13.31 36.08
N ALA A 310 14.90 -14.12 35.44
CA ALA A 310 13.57 -14.48 35.94
C ALA A 310 13.26 -15.95 35.59
N PRO A 311 12.35 -16.61 36.31
CA PRO A 311 11.85 -17.92 35.90
C PRO A 311 10.96 -17.81 34.66
N ILE A 312 10.85 -18.90 33.89
CA ILE A 312 9.94 -18.99 32.74
C ILE A 312 9.37 -20.39 32.60
N THR A 313 8.10 -20.48 32.21
CA THR A 313 7.47 -21.73 31.78
C THR A 313 7.45 -21.80 30.26
N VAL A 314 8.02 -22.87 29.71
CA VAL A 314 8.13 -23.12 28.27
C VAL A 314 7.08 -24.16 27.86
N THR A 315 6.08 -23.71 27.10
CA THR A 315 4.98 -24.53 26.57
C THR A 315 5.23 -24.91 25.11
N ASP A 316 4.24 -25.53 24.44
CA ASP A 316 4.25 -25.73 22.98
C ASP A 316 3.77 -24.51 22.18
N THR A 317 3.40 -23.40 22.84
CA THR A 317 2.89 -22.19 22.18
C THR A 317 3.92 -21.57 21.24
N ARG A 318 3.54 -21.37 19.98
CA ARG A 318 4.37 -20.78 18.93
C ARG A 318 3.60 -19.75 18.11
N VAL A 319 4.25 -18.66 17.71
CA VAL A 319 3.72 -17.77 16.67
C VAL A 319 3.79 -18.51 15.33
N ALA A 320 2.64 -18.89 14.80
CA ALA A 320 2.51 -19.59 13.52
C ALA A 320 2.44 -18.60 12.36
N THR A 321 1.79 -17.45 12.55
CA THR A 321 1.62 -16.43 11.50
C THR A 321 1.45 -15.04 12.10
N LEU A 322 1.79 -14.03 11.31
CA LEU A 322 1.57 -12.61 11.60
C LEU A 322 0.75 -11.99 10.48
N CYS A 323 -0.20 -11.13 10.84
CA CYS A 323 -0.95 -10.32 9.88
C CYS A 323 -1.03 -8.88 10.39
N THR A 324 -1.08 -7.89 9.50
CA THR A 324 -1.28 -6.49 9.87
C THR A 324 -2.47 -5.91 9.13
N LEU A 325 -3.26 -5.07 9.80
CA LEU A 325 -4.29 -4.23 9.17
C LEU A 325 -4.02 -2.78 9.54
N ARG A 326 -3.85 -1.94 8.52
CA ARG A 326 -3.69 -0.50 8.63
C ARG A 326 -4.88 0.20 7.99
N LEU A 327 -5.61 1.00 8.76
CA LEU A 327 -6.53 2.01 8.23
C LEU A 327 -5.75 3.33 8.11
N GLU A 328 -5.54 3.78 6.88
CA GLU A 328 -4.78 4.99 6.58
C GLU A 328 -5.69 6.21 6.61
N ARG A 329 -5.16 7.33 7.10
CA ARG A 329 -5.81 8.64 7.03
C ARG A 329 -4.76 9.63 6.51
N ASP A 330 -4.69 9.75 5.20
CA ASP A 330 -3.70 10.62 4.56
C ASP A 330 -4.12 12.10 4.68
N PRO A 331 -3.31 12.97 5.32
CA PRO A 331 -3.64 14.38 5.51
C PRO A 331 -3.57 15.21 4.21
N LEU A 332 -3.21 14.62 3.07
CA LEU A 332 -3.17 15.27 1.76
C LEU A 332 -4.38 14.92 0.88
N ILE A 333 -5.19 13.93 1.26
CA ILE A 333 -6.33 13.46 0.47
C ILE A 333 -7.63 14.08 0.98
N ALA A 334 -8.26 14.91 0.15
CA ALA A 334 -9.57 15.49 0.41
C ALA A 334 -10.66 14.79 -0.44
N PRO A 335 -11.89 14.62 0.06
CA PRO A 335 -12.44 15.21 1.29
C PRO A 335 -12.20 14.42 2.59
N GLU A 336 -11.56 13.25 2.54
CA GLU A 336 -11.36 12.38 3.71
C GLU A 336 -10.63 13.08 4.86
N ARG A 337 -9.57 13.83 4.58
CA ARG A 337 -8.84 14.63 5.57
C ARG A 337 -9.77 15.52 6.40
N ASP A 338 -10.69 16.21 5.75
CA ASP A 338 -11.55 17.21 6.40
C ASP A 338 -12.55 16.55 7.37
N LEU A 339 -12.96 15.30 7.09
CA LEU A 339 -13.80 14.49 7.96
C LEU A 339 -13.00 13.53 8.86
N HIS A 340 -11.67 13.53 8.71
CA HIS A 340 -10.77 12.53 9.27
C HIS A 340 -11.23 11.10 8.94
N TYR A 341 -11.65 10.82 7.71
CA TYR A 341 -12.06 9.50 7.24
C TYR A 341 -10.86 8.65 6.83
N VAL A 342 -11.07 7.33 6.82
CA VAL A 342 -10.10 6.38 6.30
C VAL A 342 -9.97 6.60 4.80
N THR A 343 -8.75 6.80 4.31
CA THR A 343 -8.43 6.96 2.89
C THR A 343 -8.17 5.63 2.21
N ARG A 344 -7.60 4.65 2.95
CA ARG A 344 -7.40 3.27 2.47
C ARG A 344 -7.32 2.29 3.64
N ALA A 345 -7.63 1.02 3.38
CA ALA A 345 -7.33 -0.08 4.31
C ALA A 345 -6.33 -1.03 3.66
N LYS A 346 -5.23 -1.32 4.36
CA LYS A 346 -4.13 -2.15 3.86
C LYS A 346 -3.90 -3.35 4.75
N VAL A 347 -3.66 -4.51 4.14
CA VAL A 347 -3.25 -5.72 4.83
C VAL A 347 -1.85 -6.15 4.41
N ALA A 348 -1.12 -6.81 5.31
CA ALA A 348 0.12 -7.49 4.98
C ALA A 348 0.29 -8.73 5.87
N ARG A 349 1.17 -9.65 5.45
CA ARG A 349 1.54 -10.85 6.20
C ARG A 349 3.04 -10.86 6.48
N PRO A 350 3.52 -10.18 7.54
CA PRO A 350 4.93 -10.12 7.86
C PRO A 350 5.55 -11.51 8.04
N VAL A 351 6.74 -11.72 7.48
CA VAL A 351 7.50 -12.96 7.65
C VAL A 351 8.63 -12.71 8.65
N ALA A 352 8.71 -13.54 9.68
CA ALA A 352 9.72 -13.48 10.74
C ALA A 352 11.03 -14.16 10.33
N ASP A 353 11.64 -13.74 9.22
CA ASP A 353 12.89 -14.29 8.67
C ASP A 353 14.17 -13.75 9.37
N GLY A 354 14.01 -12.77 10.27
CA GLY A 354 15.11 -12.13 11.00
C GLY A 354 15.92 -11.10 10.18
N ARG A 355 15.57 -10.88 8.91
CA ARG A 355 16.28 -10.00 7.97
C ARG A 355 15.42 -8.83 7.51
N THR A 356 14.17 -9.14 7.16
CA THR A 356 13.20 -8.18 6.65
C THR A 356 12.62 -7.36 7.78
N VAL A 357 12.51 -6.04 7.57
CA VAL A 357 11.94 -5.11 8.54
C VAL A 357 10.59 -4.64 8.04
N TRP A 358 9.56 -4.90 8.84
CA TRP A 358 8.18 -4.56 8.54
C TRP A 358 7.72 -3.40 9.43
N PRO A 359 6.84 -2.50 8.97
CA PRO A 359 6.16 -1.58 9.88
C PRO A 359 5.32 -2.38 10.89
N LEU A 360 5.44 -2.07 12.19
CA LEU A 360 4.81 -2.87 13.27
C LEU A 360 3.31 -3.08 13.08
N PHE A 361 2.60 -2.06 12.59
CA PHE A 361 1.15 -2.07 12.33
C PHE A 361 0.79 -1.99 10.84
N GLY A 362 1.76 -2.21 9.94
CA GLY A 362 1.59 -2.05 8.49
C GLY A 362 1.61 -0.60 7.99
N ALA A 363 1.81 -0.40 6.68
CA ALA A 363 1.76 0.88 5.98
C ALA A 363 1.71 0.68 4.45
N ALA A 364 1.15 1.63 3.70
CA ALA A 364 1.24 1.71 2.25
C ALA A 364 2.70 1.86 1.80
N GLY A 365 3.06 1.11 0.76
CA GLY A 365 4.43 1.06 0.23
C GLY A 365 5.37 0.10 0.98
N GLY A 366 4.92 -0.52 2.07
CA GLY A 366 5.61 -1.68 2.64
C GLY A 366 5.60 -2.85 1.64
N ALA A 367 6.71 -3.58 1.53
CA ALA A 367 6.77 -4.78 0.70
C ALA A 367 5.61 -5.72 1.07
N GLY A 368 4.82 -6.19 0.09
CA GLY A 368 3.70 -7.11 0.33
C GLY A 368 2.44 -6.50 0.97
N ALA A 369 2.28 -5.17 0.97
CA ALA A 369 1.02 -4.53 1.39
C ALA A 369 -0.04 -4.57 0.27
N GLU A 370 -1.20 -5.15 0.55
CA GLU A 370 -2.34 -5.28 -0.37
C GLU A 370 -3.56 -4.49 0.13
N ASP A 371 -4.51 -4.21 -0.76
CA ASP A 371 -5.80 -3.61 -0.36
C ASP A 371 -6.62 -4.62 0.46
N ALA A 372 -7.12 -4.19 1.62
CA ALA A 372 -7.99 -5.02 2.45
C ALA A 372 -9.33 -5.27 1.74
N ARG A 373 -9.74 -6.54 1.67
CA ARG A 373 -11.05 -6.92 1.13
C ARG A 373 -12.10 -6.77 2.23
N ILE A 374 -12.83 -5.67 2.19
CA ILE A 374 -13.88 -5.32 3.15
C ILE A 374 -15.18 -5.13 2.38
N GLY A 375 -16.31 -5.58 2.93
CA GLY A 375 -17.56 -5.52 2.19
C GLY A 375 -18.70 -6.32 2.79
N LEU A 376 -19.74 -6.52 1.97
CA LEU A 376 -20.93 -7.31 2.25
C LEU A 376 -21.11 -8.35 1.14
N ALA A 377 -21.58 -9.54 1.46
CA ALA A 377 -22.02 -10.51 0.47
C ALA A 377 -23.38 -11.10 0.82
N LEU A 378 -24.10 -11.54 -0.21
CA LEU A 378 -25.43 -12.13 -0.13
C LEU A 378 -25.44 -13.46 -0.87
N ALA A 379 -25.83 -14.53 -0.19
CA ALA A 379 -26.13 -15.82 -0.80
C ALA A 379 -27.65 -15.99 -0.91
N SER A 380 -28.14 -16.28 -2.12
CA SER A 380 -29.57 -16.46 -2.36
C SER A 380 -29.87 -17.33 -3.60
N PRO A 381 -30.88 -18.23 -3.55
CA PRO A 381 -31.35 -18.95 -4.73
C PRO A 381 -32.00 -18.02 -5.77
N LEU A 382 -32.43 -16.80 -5.41
CA LEU A 382 -32.91 -15.81 -6.38
C LEU A 382 -31.81 -15.39 -7.37
N LEU A 383 -30.55 -15.45 -6.95
CA LEU A 383 -29.39 -15.15 -7.78
C LEU A 383 -29.04 -16.30 -8.74
N ALA A 384 -29.72 -17.45 -8.70
CA ALA A 384 -29.52 -18.51 -9.69
C ALA A 384 -30.14 -18.08 -11.03
N LEU A 385 -29.37 -17.37 -11.86
CA LEU A 385 -29.83 -16.74 -13.10
C LEU A 385 -28.98 -17.22 -14.29
N ARG A 386 -29.46 -18.23 -15.04
CA ARG A 386 -28.65 -18.93 -16.05
C ARG A 386 -28.57 -18.16 -17.35
N GLU A 387 -29.65 -17.55 -17.80
CA GLU A 387 -29.72 -16.90 -19.12
C GLU A 387 -30.76 -15.77 -19.18
N GLY A 388 -30.93 -15.21 -20.38
CA GLY A 388 -31.86 -14.12 -20.65
C GLY A 388 -31.33 -12.76 -20.20
N ASP A 389 -32.13 -11.73 -20.44
CA ASP A 389 -31.88 -10.41 -19.90
C ASP A 389 -32.31 -10.39 -18.43
N ARG A 390 -31.36 -10.14 -17.54
CA ARG A 390 -31.52 -10.25 -16.08
C ARG A 390 -31.29 -8.89 -15.45
N GLU A 391 -32.25 -8.44 -14.66
CA GLU A 391 -32.13 -7.27 -13.82
C GLU A 391 -32.16 -7.72 -12.36
N ILE A 392 -31.16 -7.29 -11.59
CA ILE A 392 -31.04 -7.56 -10.16
C ILE A 392 -31.12 -6.21 -9.45
N ARG A 393 -32.02 -6.10 -8.48
CA ARG A 393 -32.15 -4.95 -7.60
C ARG A 393 -31.98 -5.42 -6.16
N LEU A 394 -30.99 -4.85 -5.48
CA LEU A 394 -30.72 -5.10 -4.07
C LEU A 394 -30.97 -3.81 -3.30
N ILE A 395 -31.86 -3.84 -2.31
CA ILE A 395 -32.19 -2.70 -1.47
C ILE A 395 -31.75 -3.00 -0.05
N LEU A 396 -30.81 -2.21 0.47
CA LEU A 396 -30.27 -2.30 1.81
C LEU A 396 -31.01 -1.27 2.69
N ARG A 397 -31.78 -1.74 3.68
CA ARG A 397 -32.59 -0.89 4.54
C ARG A 397 -31.98 -0.76 5.93
N GLN A 398 -32.03 0.47 6.45
CA GLN A 398 -31.55 0.80 7.80
C GLN A 398 -32.52 0.38 8.90
N THR A 399 -33.82 0.35 8.61
CA THR A 399 -34.88 -0.05 9.54
C THR A 399 -35.90 -0.94 8.84
N SER A 400 -36.40 -1.97 9.53
CA SER A 400 -37.45 -2.86 9.00
C SER A 400 -38.84 -2.23 9.03
N SER A 401 -39.03 -1.17 9.83
CA SER A 401 -40.26 -0.36 9.84
C SER A 401 -40.33 0.68 8.72
N GLY A 402 -39.20 0.94 8.03
CA GLY A 402 -39.07 2.06 7.10
C GLY A 402 -39.16 3.43 7.78
N ALA A 403 -39.00 3.49 9.11
CA ALA A 403 -38.98 4.75 9.84
C ALA A 403 -37.80 5.61 9.39
N ALA A 404 -38.09 6.90 9.15
CA ALA A 404 -37.07 7.88 8.82
C ALA A 404 -36.07 8.02 9.98
N PRO A 405 -34.77 8.25 9.70
CA PRO A 405 -33.79 8.51 10.73
C PRO A 405 -34.10 9.80 11.48
N ASP A 406 -33.81 9.86 12.79
CA ASP A 406 -33.93 11.08 13.59
C ASP A 406 -32.78 12.07 13.27
N LEU A 407 -32.91 12.75 12.13
CA LEU A 407 -31.92 13.72 11.67
C LEU A 407 -31.75 14.90 12.62
N ARG A 408 -32.80 15.28 13.35
CA ARG A 408 -32.74 16.41 14.30
C ARG A 408 -31.97 16.03 15.56
N GLY A 409 -32.22 14.84 16.12
CA GLY A 409 -31.45 14.31 17.24
C GLY A 409 -29.97 14.15 16.91
N LEU A 410 -29.66 13.65 15.70
CA LEU A 410 -28.28 13.54 15.21
C LEU A 410 -27.63 14.92 15.00
N ARG A 411 -28.34 15.89 14.41
CA ARG A 411 -27.88 17.28 14.33
C ARG A 411 -27.57 17.83 15.72
N ASP A 412 -28.46 17.66 16.68
CA ASP A 412 -28.26 18.17 18.04
C ASP A 412 -27.06 17.51 18.73
N ALA A 413 -26.80 16.24 18.46
CA ALA A 413 -25.57 15.57 18.90
C ALA A 413 -24.31 16.24 18.31
N VAL A 414 -24.31 16.58 17.01
CA VAL A 414 -23.21 17.31 16.36
C VAL A 414 -23.01 18.69 16.99
N LEU A 415 -24.09 19.42 17.24
CA LEU A 415 -24.02 20.78 17.81
C LEU A 415 -23.58 20.80 19.28
N ARG A 416 -23.79 19.70 20.02
CA ARG A 416 -23.33 19.52 21.41
C ARG A 416 -21.88 19.05 21.52
N ALA A 417 -21.23 18.68 20.42
CA ALA A 417 -19.84 18.23 20.46
C ALA A 417 -18.92 19.32 21.01
N ASP A 418 -18.07 18.93 21.96
CA ASP A 418 -17.16 19.80 22.73
C ASP A 418 -15.70 19.71 22.25
N SER A 419 -15.40 18.77 21.36
CA SER A 419 -14.08 18.50 20.83
C SER A 419 -14.14 18.15 19.35
N ALA A 420 -13.00 18.27 18.65
CA ALA A 420 -12.88 17.91 17.25
C ALA A 420 -13.22 16.43 16.97
N GLU A 421 -12.85 15.52 17.88
CA GLU A 421 -13.11 14.09 17.76
C GLU A 421 -14.61 13.77 17.92
N SER A 422 -15.23 14.25 19.00
CA SER A 422 -16.67 14.13 19.24
C SER A 422 -17.50 14.73 18.10
N PHE A 423 -17.07 15.87 17.55
CA PHE A 423 -17.73 16.48 16.38
C PHE A 423 -17.68 15.57 15.16
N ARG A 424 -16.50 15.02 14.83
CA ARG A 424 -16.33 14.16 13.66
C ARG A 424 -17.09 12.85 13.78
N ASP A 425 -17.15 12.27 14.97
CA ASP A 425 -17.94 11.08 15.24
C ASP A 425 -19.43 11.34 15.05
N ALA A 426 -19.98 12.37 15.72
CA ALA A 426 -21.39 12.73 15.59
C ALA A 426 -21.76 13.11 14.15
N PHE A 427 -20.90 13.87 13.46
CA PHE A 427 -21.14 14.25 12.07
C PHE A 427 -21.04 13.05 11.13
N GLY A 428 -20.15 12.10 11.44
CA GLY A 428 -20.03 10.82 10.74
C GLY A 428 -21.24 9.90 10.91
N ASP A 429 -22.01 10.03 11.99
CA ASP A 429 -23.28 9.33 12.18
C ASP A 429 -24.45 10.04 11.47
N LEU A 430 -24.44 11.38 11.46
CA LEU A 430 -25.44 12.21 10.79
C LEU A 430 -25.37 12.11 9.26
N LEU A 431 -24.17 12.27 8.69
CA LEU A 431 -23.97 12.40 7.25
C LEU A 431 -24.55 11.23 6.43
N PRO A 432 -24.22 9.95 6.69
CA PRO A 432 -24.72 8.85 5.88
C PRO A 432 -26.24 8.68 6.00
N GLN A 433 -26.82 8.96 7.18
CA GLN A 433 -28.27 8.93 7.39
C GLN A 433 -28.96 10.07 6.64
N TRP A 434 -28.41 11.28 6.68
CA TRP A 434 -28.92 12.42 5.91
C TRP A 434 -28.81 12.20 4.40
N LEU A 435 -27.75 11.54 3.91
CA LEU A 435 -27.58 11.24 2.48
C LEU A 435 -28.66 10.29 1.96
N LEU A 436 -29.10 9.35 2.80
CA LEU A 436 -30.09 8.33 2.44
C LEU A 436 -31.53 8.73 2.74
N ALA A 437 -31.78 9.70 3.63
CA ALA A 437 -33.13 10.10 4.05
C ALA A 437 -34.06 10.52 2.88
N ASP A 438 -35.34 10.17 3.01
CA ASP A 438 -36.39 10.54 2.06
C ASP A 438 -36.71 12.04 2.19
N GLY A 439 -36.36 12.82 1.17
CA GLY A 439 -36.72 14.24 1.10
C GLY A 439 -36.99 14.64 -0.34
N ALA A 440 -38.05 15.42 -0.56
CA ALA A 440 -38.37 15.98 -1.86
C ALA A 440 -37.34 17.05 -2.26
N GLU A 441 -36.56 16.80 -3.31
CA GLU A 441 -35.81 17.84 -4.01
C GLU A 441 -36.75 18.46 -5.05
N GLY A 442 -37.02 19.77 -4.94
CA GLY A 442 -37.61 20.53 -6.03
C GLY A 442 -36.68 20.51 -7.26
N PRO A 443 -37.20 20.58 -8.48
CA PRO A 443 -36.38 20.54 -9.69
C PRO A 443 -35.41 21.73 -9.73
N PRO A 444 -34.25 21.58 -10.41
CA PRO A 444 -33.25 22.64 -10.48
C PRO A 444 -33.86 23.87 -11.20
N ALA A 445 -33.80 25.03 -10.54
CA ALA A 445 -34.10 26.29 -11.20
C ALA A 445 -32.96 26.63 -12.19
N ASN A 446 -33.33 26.76 -13.46
CA ASN A 446 -32.57 27.28 -14.60
C ASN A 446 -31.35 26.49 -15.09
N ALA A 447 -31.61 25.48 -15.91
CA ALA A 447 -30.82 25.27 -17.12
C ALA A 447 -31.45 26.08 -18.26
N SER A 448 -31.04 27.33 -18.41
CA SER A 448 -31.36 28.14 -19.60
C SER A 448 -30.07 28.43 -20.36
N ASN A 449 -30.00 27.86 -21.56
CA ASN A 449 -29.14 28.22 -22.70
C ASN A 449 -27.62 28.23 -22.49
N THR A 450 -26.93 27.29 -23.13
CA THR A 450 -26.23 27.61 -24.40
C THR A 450 -25.73 26.35 -25.09
N SER A 451 -26.12 26.26 -26.35
CA SER A 451 -25.69 25.32 -27.38
C SER A 451 -24.22 25.50 -27.76
N ASP A 452 -23.64 24.42 -28.29
CA ASP A 452 -22.42 24.37 -29.10
C ASP A 452 -22.21 25.61 -29.98
N THR A 453 -20.98 26.12 -30.01
CA THR A 453 -20.16 26.21 -31.24
C THR A 453 -18.75 26.74 -30.95
N SER A 454 -17.80 26.05 -31.56
CA SER A 454 -16.42 26.48 -31.82
C SER A 454 -16.34 27.83 -32.54
N SER A 455 -15.40 28.71 -32.13
CA SER A 455 -14.33 29.27 -32.98
C SER A 455 -13.80 30.61 -32.42
N THR A 456 -12.48 30.64 -32.19
CA THR A 456 -11.51 31.72 -32.45
C THR A 456 -11.90 33.21 -32.39
N SER A 457 -10.99 33.94 -31.72
CA SER A 457 -10.46 35.27 -32.04
C SER A 457 -11.11 36.53 -31.45
N SER A 458 -10.34 37.12 -30.52
CA SER A 458 -9.86 38.52 -30.48
C SER A 458 -10.79 39.70 -30.13
N THR A 459 -10.15 40.59 -29.37
CA THR A 459 -10.33 42.05 -29.25
C THR A 459 -11.45 42.62 -28.35
N SER A 460 -11.03 42.94 -27.12
CA SER A 460 -10.94 44.29 -26.54
C SER A 460 -12.14 45.26 -26.58
N SER A 461 -12.42 45.81 -25.40
CA SER A 461 -12.61 47.24 -25.07
C SER A 461 -13.97 47.64 -24.47
N THR A 462 -13.87 48.19 -23.26
CA THR A 462 -14.51 49.44 -22.77
C THR A 462 -16.02 49.51 -22.52
N SER A 463 -16.35 49.49 -21.21
CA SER A 463 -17.00 50.59 -20.46
C SER A 463 -18.08 51.43 -21.16
N SER A 464 -19.28 51.50 -20.58
CA SER A 464 -19.63 52.48 -19.53
C SER A 464 -21.15 52.62 -19.36
N MET A 465 -21.51 52.88 -18.09
CA MET A 465 -22.57 53.76 -17.60
C MET A 465 -23.92 53.87 -18.32
N GLY A 466 -24.97 53.69 -17.51
CA GLY A 466 -25.85 54.84 -17.24
C GLY A 466 -27.33 54.64 -17.55
N GLY A 467 -28.14 54.62 -16.48
CA GLY A 467 -29.20 55.61 -16.36
C GLY A 467 -30.63 55.18 -16.69
N THR A 468 -31.40 55.00 -15.62
CA THR A 468 -32.72 55.64 -15.36
C THR A 468 -33.92 55.35 -16.27
N GLY A 469 -35.05 55.02 -15.63
CA GLY A 469 -36.38 55.38 -16.15
C GLY A 469 -37.55 54.48 -15.79
N SER A 470 -38.09 54.62 -14.57
CA SER A 470 -39.56 54.50 -14.31
C SER A 470 -40.28 55.72 -14.95
N PRO A 471 -41.63 55.86 -15.05
CA PRO A 471 -42.68 55.24 -14.22
C PRO A 471 -44.07 54.99 -14.90
N GLY A 472 -45.06 54.56 -14.11
CA GLY A 472 -46.51 54.65 -14.42
C GLY A 472 -47.27 53.41 -13.94
N ARG A 473 -47.82 53.31 -12.72
CA ARG A 473 -48.88 54.06 -12.01
C ARG A 473 -50.31 53.66 -12.42
N ILE A 474 -51.16 53.59 -11.39
CA ILE A 474 -52.64 53.51 -11.33
C ILE A 474 -53.17 52.06 -11.18
N GLY A 475 -53.92 51.69 -10.15
CA GLY A 475 -54.46 52.43 -9.02
C GLY A 475 -55.59 51.66 -8.31
N SER A 476 -55.88 52.10 -7.08
CA SER A 476 -57.15 51.97 -6.32
C SER A 476 -57.60 50.57 -5.87
N THR A 477 -58.11 50.29 -4.67
CA THR A 477 -58.48 51.12 -3.49
C THR A 477 -58.94 50.21 -2.34
N ALA A 478 -58.44 50.54 -1.12
CA ALA A 478 -59.22 50.82 0.11
C ALA A 478 -59.85 49.63 0.89
N SER A 479 -59.37 49.33 2.11
CA SER A 479 -59.70 49.93 3.45
C SER A 479 -60.80 49.09 4.14
N THR A 480 -60.84 48.77 5.44
CA THR A 480 -60.20 49.26 6.67
C THR A 480 -60.69 48.40 7.85
N SER A 481 -59.90 48.36 8.96
CA SER A 481 -60.30 48.32 10.40
C SER A 481 -61.16 47.16 10.94
N SER A 482 -61.12 46.71 12.20
CA SER A 482 -60.28 46.91 13.39
C SER A 482 -60.85 46.02 14.51
N ALA A 483 -59.97 45.52 15.38
CA ALA A 483 -60.09 45.21 16.83
C ALA A 483 -61.46 44.90 17.49
N GLY A 484 -61.47 43.89 18.38
CA GLY A 484 -62.46 43.74 19.45
C GLY A 484 -62.44 42.35 20.09
N ASP A 485 -62.44 42.33 21.42
CA ASP A 485 -62.04 41.26 22.33
C ASP A 485 -63.19 40.33 22.79
N ASP A 486 -62.80 39.26 23.49
CA ASP A 486 -63.48 38.59 24.61
C ASP A 486 -64.38 37.32 24.44
N ARG A 487 -63.88 36.26 25.12
CA ARG A 487 -64.49 35.13 25.89
C ARG A 487 -65.80 34.41 25.47
N SER A 488 -65.62 33.09 25.33
CA SER A 488 -66.24 31.98 26.10
C SER A 488 -67.30 31.04 25.46
N LYS A 489 -66.96 29.73 25.59
CA LYS A 489 -67.79 28.52 25.83
C LYS A 489 -68.56 27.81 24.69
N SER A 490 -68.49 26.47 24.85
CA SER A 490 -69.34 25.35 24.39
C SER A 490 -69.30 24.92 22.90
N GLY A 491 -68.79 23.70 22.67
CA GLY A 491 -68.97 22.93 21.42
C GLY A 491 -70.34 22.22 21.37
N PRO A 492 -70.51 21.09 20.62
CA PRO A 492 -69.62 20.45 19.65
C PRO A 492 -70.29 20.29 18.26
N GLY A 493 -69.51 20.01 17.20
CA GLY A 493 -70.10 19.71 15.89
C GLY A 493 -69.07 19.33 14.82
N SER A 494 -68.98 18.02 14.57
CA SER A 494 -68.55 17.32 13.34
C SER A 494 -67.75 18.09 12.29
N GLY A 495 -66.49 17.72 12.10
CA GLY A 495 -65.66 18.09 10.94
C GLY A 495 -64.96 16.84 10.40
N GLY A 496 -65.17 16.57 9.11
CA GLY A 496 -64.63 15.43 8.39
C GLY A 496 -63.10 15.43 8.29
N SER A 497 -62.58 14.24 8.02
CA SER A 497 -61.16 13.98 7.81
C SER A 497 -60.61 14.79 6.64
N SER A 498 -59.77 15.79 6.93
CA SER A 498 -58.74 16.25 6.02
C SER A 498 -57.45 15.50 6.32
N GLY A 499 -56.86 14.92 5.28
CA GLY A 499 -55.62 14.16 5.34
C GLY A 499 -54.51 14.94 6.02
N VAL A 500 -53.82 14.25 6.94
CA VAL A 500 -52.57 14.73 7.51
C VAL A 500 -51.47 14.27 6.54
N ASP A 501 -51.03 15.17 5.68
CA ASP A 501 -49.74 15.05 5.01
C ASP A 501 -48.63 15.20 6.07
N VAL A 502 -48.22 14.07 6.65
CA VAL A 502 -47.00 13.97 7.46
C VAL A 502 -45.86 13.62 6.52
N HIS A 503 -45.05 14.58 6.07
CA HIS A 503 -43.69 14.33 5.59
C HIS A 503 -42.92 15.64 5.32
N VAL A 504 -42.24 16.21 6.33
CA VAL A 504 -41.01 17.03 6.12
C VAL A 504 -40.11 16.96 7.37
N ASP A 505 -39.35 15.89 7.52
CA ASP A 505 -38.24 15.78 8.49
C ASP A 505 -36.90 15.90 7.76
N ASP A 506 -36.57 17.11 7.33
CA ASP A 506 -35.30 17.41 6.70
C ASP A 506 -34.60 18.60 7.37
N LEU A 507 -33.27 18.69 7.24
CA LEU A 507 -32.47 19.76 7.84
C LEU A 507 -32.66 21.07 7.08
N SER A 508 -32.97 22.14 7.83
CA SER A 508 -33.18 23.48 7.30
C SER A 508 -31.86 24.17 6.92
N GLU A 509 -31.96 25.30 6.20
CA GLU A 509 -30.83 26.19 5.92
C GLU A 509 -30.12 26.68 7.18
N ALA A 510 -30.90 26.98 8.23
CA ALA A 510 -30.37 27.40 9.52
C ALA A 510 -29.57 26.28 10.20
N ASP A 511 -30.03 25.03 10.08
CA ASP A 511 -29.33 23.87 10.63
C ASP A 511 -27.97 23.67 9.96
N TRP A 512 -27.90 23.75 8.63
CA TRP A 512 -26.64 23.65 7.89
C TRP A 512 -25.68 24.79 8.19
N THR A 513 -26.20 26.00 8.44
CA THR A 513 -25.38 27.13 8.90
C THR A 513 -24.79 26.84 10.27
N ALA A 514 -25.60 26.36 11.23
CA ALA A 514 -25.12 25.99 12.55
C ALA A 514 -24.08 24.86 12.53
N LEU A 515 -24.26 23.85 11.65
CA LEU A 515 -23.31 22.76 11.46
C LEU A 515 -21.97 23.26 10.91
N ARG A 516 -21.97 24.18 9.94
CA ARG A 516 -20.74 24.80 9.41
C ARG A 516 -20.00 25.60 10.48
N ASP A 517 -20.73 26.37 11.28
CA ASP A 517 -20.14 27.16 12.36
C ASP A 517 -19.57 26.25 13.46
N ALA A 518 -20.28 25.18 13.82
CA ALA A 518 -19.77 24.16 14.74
C ALA A 518 -18.49 23.50 14.19
N ALA A 519 -18.47 23.13 12.90
CA ALA A 519 -17.30 22.55 12.27
C ALA A 519 -16.09 23.51 12.30
N ARG A 520 -16.30 24.79 11.98
CA ARG A 520 -15.24 25.82 12.03
C ARG A 520 -14.70 26.00 13.45
N ARG A 521 -15.58 26.04 14.45
CA ARG A 521 -15.19 26.14 15.87
C ARG A 521 -14.38 24.93 16.33
N GLN A 522 -14.81 23.71 15.98
CA GLN A 522 -14.22 22.49 16.53
C GLN A 522 -13.00 21.99 15.75
N THR A 523 -12.97 22.15 14.42
CA THR A 523 -11.94 21.53 13.56
C THR A 523 -10.96 22.54 12.95
N GLY A 524 -11.25 23.84 13.03
CA GLY A 524 -10.46 24.91 12.40
C GLY A 524 -10.64 25.04 10.88
N ASN A 525 -10.72 23.91 10.16
CA ASN A 525 -10.86 23.89 8.70
C ASN A 525 -12.31 23.95 8.19
N GLY A 526 -13.29 23.71 9.07
CA GLY A 526 -14.71 23.66 8.71
C GLY A 526 -15.12 22.35 8.06
N LEU A 527 -16.34 22.30 7.48
CA LEU A 527 -16.80 21.15 6.70
C LEU A 527 -16.05 21.06 5.35
N PRO A 528 -16.02 19.90 4.68
CA PRO A 528 -15.47 19.77 3.34
C PRO A 528 -16.11 20.76 2.36
N THR A 529 -15.38 21.13 1.31
CA THR A 529 -15.84 22.07 0.27
C THR A 529 -17.20 21.70 -0.34
N LEU A 530 -17.49 20.39 -0.42
CA LEU A 530 -18.78 19.83 -0.85
C LEU A 530 -19.99 20.36 -0.05
N PHE A 531 -19.77 20.83 1.18
CA PHE A 531 -20.80 21.35 2.08
C PHE A 531 -20.67 22.87 2.34
N ASN A 532 -19.67 23.56 1.78
CA ASN A 532 -19.34 24.96 2.11
C ASN A 532 -19.98 26.03 1.20
N GLY A 533 -21.02 25.70 0.43
CA GLY A 533 -21.75 26.67 -0.40
C GLY A 533 -22.73 27.57 0.39
N PRO A 534 -23.12 28.75 -0.14
CA PRO A 534 -24.25 29.51 0.40
C PRO A 534 -25.55 28.74 0.16
N GLY A 535 -26.30 28.47 1.22
CA GLY A 535 -27.53 27.68 1.15
C GLY A 535 -27.35 26.20 1.53
N ARG A 536 -28.36 25.37 1.26
CA ARG A 536 -28.46 23.97 1.67
C ARG A 536 -27.67 23.10 0.70
N PRO A 537 -26.87 22.14 1.20
CA PRO A 537 -26.12 21.24 0.33
C PRO A 537 -27.06 20.41 -0.56
N HIS A 538 -26.70 20.28 -1.85
CA HIS A 538 -27.46 19.47 -2.81
C HIS A 538 -27.27 17.98 -2.53
N ARG A 539 -28.24 17.36 -1.84
CA ARG A 539 -28.15 15.97 -1.37
C ARG A 539 -27.89 14.98 -2.51
N ALA A 540 -28.63 15.04 -3.62
CA ALA A 540 -28.42 14.12 -4.75
C ALA A 540 -27.02 14.23 -5.35
N LEU A 541 -26.53 15.45 -5.61
CA LEU A 541 -25.20 15.66 -6.18
C LEU A 541 -24.09 15.16 -5.25
N ILE A 542 -24.26 15.32 -3.94
CA ILE A 542 -23.30 14.84 -2.94
C ILE A 542 -23.35 13.32 -2.86
N PHE A 543 -24.54 12.71 -2.85
CA PHE A 543 -24.71 11.27 -2.92
C PHE A 543 -23.98 10.69 -4.13
N ASP A 544 -24.22 11.23 -5.32
CA ASP A 544 -23.59 10.74 -6.55
C ASP A 544 -22.07 10.90 -6.53
N ARG A 545 -21.56 12.03 -6.01
CA ARG A 545 -20.11 12.25 -5.91
C ARG A 545 -19.41 11.33 -4.92
N LEU A 546 -20.07 10.97 -3.82
CA LEU A 546 -19.45 10.21 -2.73
C LEU A 546 -19.63 8.69 -2.88
N LEU A 547 -20.78 8.23 -3.39
CA LEU A 547 -21.16 6.82 -3.35
C LEU A 547 -21.18 6.13 -4.72
N GLN A 548 -21.20 6.85 -5.85
CA GLN A 548 -21.06 6.19 -7.16
C GLN A 548 -19.70 5.52 -7.27
N GLY A 549 -19.70 4.24 -7.60
CA GLY A 549 -18.50 3.41 -7.64
C GLY A 549 -17.93 3.04 -6.28
N ALA A 550 -18.68 3.18 -5.17
CA ALA A 550 -18.25 2.78 -3.83
C ALA A 550 -17.99 1.27 -3.70
N PHE A 551 -18.63 0.44 -4.53
CA PHE A 551 -18.47 -1.00 -4.51
C PHE A 551 -17.93 -1.55 -5.83
N ARG A 552 -17.01 -2.51 -5.73
CA ARG A 552 -16.76 -3.51 -6.75
C ARG A 552 -17.76 -4.65 -6.55
N VAL A 553 -18.64 -4.83 -7.52
CA VAL A 553 -19.69 -5.84 -7.47
C VAL A 553 -19.26 -7.08 -8.25
N SER A 554 -19.34 -8.26 -7.63
CA SER A 554 -19.03 -9.54 -8.28
C SER A 554 -20.13 -10.56 -8.06
N LEU A 555 -20.34 -11.44 -9.03
CA LEU A 555 -21.28 -12.55 -8.98
C LEU A 555 -20.53 -13.89 -9.16
N SER A 556 -20.99 -14.94 -8.50
CA SER A 556 -20.42 -16.29 -8.67
C SER A 556 -20.82 -16.91 -10.01
N THR A 557 -19.85 -17.43 -10.75
CA THR A 557 -20.06 -18.07 -12.07
C THR A 557 -19.24 -19.35 -12.17
N PRO A 558 -19.48 -20.23 -13.16
CA PRO A 558 -18.72 -21.48 -13.29
C PRO A 558 -17.20 -21.28 -13.44
N SER A 559 -16.77 -20.13 -13.97
CA SER A 559 -15.36 -19.76 -14.15
C SER A 559 -14.77 -18.90 -13.01
N GLY A 560 -15.53 -18.66 -11.94
CA GLY A 560 -15.14 -17.82 -10.80
C GLY A 560 -15.89 -16.50 -10.70
N TRP A 561 -15.30 -15.52 -10.01
CA TRP A 561 -15.94 -14.24 -9.75
C TRP A 561 -16.04 -13.36 -11.00
N HIS A 562 -17.25 -13.10 -11.47
CA HIS A 562 -17.50 -12.19 -12.59
C HIS A 562 -17.84 -10.79 -12.05
N THR A 563 -17.00 -9.79 -12.37
CA THR A 563 -17.22 -8.40 -11.94
C THR A 563 -18.18 -7.70 -12.88
N VAL A 564 -19.17 -7.01 -12.32
CA VAL A 564 -20.24 -6.35 -13.07
C VAL A 564 -20.36 -4.89 -12.67
N GLU A 565 -20.83 -4.07 -13.62
CA GLU A 565 -21.18 -2.69 -13.32
C GLU A 565 -22.53 -2.64 -12.60
N ALA A 566 -22.62 -1.75 -11.62
CA ALA A 566 -23.83 -1.55 -10.83
C ALA A 566 -24.05 -0.06 -10.60
N ARG A 567 -25.31 0.36 -10.73
CA ARG A 567 -25.73 1.73 -10.43
C ARG A 567 -26.23 1.81 -9.00
N LEU A 568 -25.68 2.74 -8.22
CA LEU A 568 -26.15 3.01 -6.86
C LEU A 568 -27.19 4.14 -6.89
N GLU A 569 -28.24 4.00 -6.11
CA GLU A 569 -29.32 4.97 -5.98
C GLU A 569 -29.82 5.02 -4.53
N ARG A 570 -30.45 6.14 -4.16
CA ARG A 570 -31.22 6.22 -2.91
C ARG A 570 -32.51 5.40 -3.07
N ALA A 571 -32.82 4.57 -2.08
CA ALA A 571 -34.06 3.82 -2.02
C ALA A 571 -35.05 4.50 -1.05
N PRO A 572 -36.38 4.41 -1.30
CA PRO A 572 -37.38 4.86 -0.35
C PRO A 572 -37.23 4.17 1.02
N GLY A 573 -37.49 4.91 2.10
CA GLY A 573 -37.34 4.44 3.49
C GLY A 573 -35.91 4.55 4.01
N ALA A 574 -35.15 5.56 3.55
CA ALA A 574 -33.75 5.76 3.91
C ALA A 574 -32.81 4.58 3.60
N GLY A 575 -32.97 3.95 2.44
CA GLY A 575 -32.17 2.79 2.02
C GLY A 575 -31.16 3.07 0.90
N LEU A 576 -30.26 2.12 0.68
CA LEU A 576 -29.34 2.13 -0.47
C LEU A 576 -29.79 1.06 -1.49
N SER A 577 -30.07 1.47 -2.73
CA SER A 577 -30.43 0.56 -3.83
C SER A 577 -29.26 0.36 -4.77
N LEU A 578 -28.98 -0.89 -5.10
CA LEU A 578 -28.04 -1.31 -6.12
C LEU A 578 -28.79 -1.95 -7.28
N PHE A 579 -28.59 -1.43 -8.49
CA PHE A 579 -29.19 -1.97 -9.71
C PHE A 579 -28.12 -2.52 -10.65
N ILE A 580 -28.27 -3.80 -11.02
CA ILE A 580 -27.37 -4.54 -11.92
C ILE A 580 -28.19 -5.02 -13.10
N ARG A 581 -27.64 -4.86 -14.32
CA ARG A 581 -28.25 -5.37 -15.54
C ARG A 581 -27.27 -6.28 -16.26
N LEU A 582 -27.67 -7.53 -16.46
CA LEU A 582 -26.92 -8.53 -17.22
C LEU A 582 -27.68 -8.80 -18.51
N ARG A 583 -26.99 -8.67 -19.64
CA ARG A 583 -27.55 -9.01 -20.95
C ARG A 583 -27.54 -10.53 -21.15
N ALA A 584 -28.27 -11.00 -22.17
CA ALA A 584 -28.37 -12.42 -22.50
C ALA A 584 -27.02 -13.14 -22.77
N ASP A 585 -25.96 -12.40 -23.14
CA ASP A 585 -24.60 -12.92 -23.40
C ASP A 585 -23.72 -13.03 -22.15
N ALA A 586 -24.10 -12.40 -21.04
CA ALA A 586 -23.35 -12.50 -19.78
C ALA A 586 -23.39 -13.93 -19.21
N PRO A 587 -22.34 -14.39 -18.52
CA PRO A 587 -22.25 -15.76 -18.03
C PRO A 587 -23.41 -16.13 -17.08
N PRO A 588 -23.75 -17.42 -16.96
CA PRO A 588 -24.73 -17.89 -15.99
C PRO A 588 -24.23 -17.62 -14.56
N ILE A 589 -25.13 -17.15 -13.70
CA ILE A 589 -24.85 -17.05 -12.26
C ILE A 589 -25.15 -18.40 -11.63
N THR A 590 -24.15 -18.98 -10.97
CA THR A 590 -24.23 -20.32 -10.40
C THR A 590 -23.85 -20.33 -8.93
N GLY A 591 -24.16 -21.44 -8.27
CA GLY A 591 -23.76 -21.70 -6.90
C GLY A 591 -22.27 -21.51 -6.63
N CYS A 592 -21.94 -21.10 -5.41
CA CYS A 592 -20.55 -20.97 -4.97
C CYS A 592 -19.89 -22.35 -4.85
N ASP A 593 -18.87 -22.59 -5.67
CA ASP A 593 -18.03 -23.79 -5.62
C ASP A 593 -16.72 -23.49 -4.86
N PRO A 594 -16.38 -24.18 -3.75
CA PRO A 594 -15.16 -23.96 -2.99
C PRO A 594 -13.88 -24.08 -3.81
N ALA A 595 -13.85 -24.97 -4.80
CA ALA A 595 -12.67 -25.17 -5.64
C ALA A 595 -12.40 -23.98 -6.57
N VAL A 596 -13.45 -23.21 -6.91
CA VAL A 596 -13.39 -22.11 -7.87
C VAL A 596 -13.41 -20.74 -7.16
N HIS A 597 -14.20 -20.61 -6.09
CA HIS A 597 -14.50 -19.33 -5.45
C HIS A 597 -13.77 -19.12 -4.11
N GLY A 598 -13.19 -20.18 -3.53
CA GLY A 598 -12.50 -20.17 -2.25
C GLY A 598 -13.15 -21.09 -1.22
N ALA A 599 -12.34 -21.79 -0.41
CA ALA A 599 -12.81 -22.72 0.61
C ALA A 599 -13.47 -22.04 1.81
N GLU A 600 -13.32 -20.73 1.94
CA GLU A 600 -13.88 -19.90 3.00
C GLU A 600 -15.40 -19.69 2.91
N TRP A 601 -16.03 -19.95 1.77
CA TRP A 601 -17.46 -19.72 1.56
C TRP A 601 -18.32 -20.86 2.13
N PRO A 602 -19.16 -20.61 3.15
CA PRO A 602 -19.94 -21.64 3.82
C PRO A 602 -21.28 -21.94 3.12
N THR A 603 -21.36 -21.77 1.79
CA THR A 603 -22.60 -21.90 1.00
C THR A 603 -22.34 -22.49 -0.38
N ARG A 604 -23.32 -23.18 -0.96
CA ARG A 604 -23.39 -23.60 -2.37
C ARG A 604 -24.39 -22.76 -3.16
N LEU A 605 -25.10 -21.83 -2.53
CA LEU A 605 -25.97 -20.89 -3.22
C LEU A 605 -25.15 -19.89 -4.07
N PRO A 606 -25.76 -19.28 -5.10
CA PRO A 606 -25.12 -18.21 -5.83
C PRO A 606 -24.93 -16.97 -4.94
N VAL A 607 -23.81 -16.30 -5.11
CA VAL A 607 -23.37 -15.19 -4.24
C VAL A 607 -23.20 -13.91 -5.04
N LEU A 608 -23.76 -12.83 -4.50
CA LEU A 608 -23.49 -11.45 -4.88
C LEU A 608 -22.56 -10.84 -3.84
N ARG A 609 -21.40 -10.35 -4.28
CA ARG A 609 -20.33 -9.80 -3.43
C ARG A 609 -20.17 -8.31 -3.70
N LEU A 610 -20.20 -7.51 -2.64
CA LEU A 610 -19.99 -6.06 -2.64
C LEU A 610 -18.71 -5.73 -1.87
N GLU A 611 -17.57 -5.65 -2.57
CA GLU A 611 -16.29 -5.24 -1.97
C GLU A 611 -16.12 -3.72 -2.09
N LEU A 612 -15.51 -3.07 -1.10
CA LEU A 612 -15.22 -1.64 -1.19
C LEU A 612 -14.23 -1.34 -2.33
N ALA A 613 -14.55 -0.35 -3.15
CA ALA A 613 -13.67 0.11 -4.21
C ALA A 613 -12.53 0.98 -3.65
N THR A 614 -11.29 0.66 -4.00
CA THR A 614 -10.09 1.36 -3.49
C THR A 614 -9.67 2.56 -4.35
N GLN A 615 -10.35 2.76 -5.49
CA GLN A 615 -10.13 3.85 -6.45
C GLN A 615 -11.36 4.75 -6.60
N ALA A 616 -12.32 4.65 -5.67
CA ALA A 616 -13.45 5.58 -5.62
C ALA A 616 -12.97 6.99 -5.28
N ARG A 617 -13.81 8.00 -5.56
CA ARG A 617 -13.50 9.42 -5.25
C ARG A 617 -13.30 9.67 -3.76
N LEU A 618 -13.99 8.89 -2.94
CA LEU A 618 -13.82 8.82 -1.50
C LEU A 618 -13.78 7.34 -1.13
N TYR A 619 -12.86 6.93 -0.27
CA TYR A 619 -12.87 5.57 0.26
C TYR A 619 -14.06 5.39 1.23
N PRO A 620 -15.05 4.54 0.88
CA PRO A 620 -16.39 4.61 1.47
C PRO A 620 -16.51 3.97 2.86
N TYR A 621 -15.45 3.34 3.37
CA TYR A 621 -15.48 2.57 4.61
C TYR A 621 -16.02 3.38 5.80
N SER A 622 -15.48 4.58 6.06
CA SER A 622 -15.90 5.39 7.21
C SER A 622 -17.35 5.86 7.12
N LEU A 623 -17.87 6.06 5.90
CA LEU A 623 -19.25 6.47 5.68
C LEU A 623 -20.22 5.30 5.85
N LEU A 624 -19.85 4.12 5.34
CA LEU A 624 -20.73 2.96 5.29
C LEU A 624 -20.67 2.07 6.55
N ALA A 625 -19.54 2.00 7.25
CA ALA A 625 -19.39 1.15 8.45
C ALA A 625 -20.22 1.64 9.66
N ARG A 626 -20.74 2.86 9.61
CA ARG A 626 -21.63 3.46 10.62
C ARG A 626 -23.11 3.28 10.28
N LEU A 627 -23.46 2.85 9.06
CA LEU A 627 -24.84 2.64 8.68
C LEU A 627 -25.39 1.36 9.32
N PRO A 628 -26.54 1.42 10.01
CA PRO A 628 -27.24 0.22 10.45
C PRO A 628 -27.80 -0.54 9.24
N LEU A 629 -27.90 -1.87 9.38
CA LEU A 629 -28.51 -2.76 8.41
C LEU A 629 -29.55 -3.61 9.15
N ALA A 630 -30.81 -3.44 8.80
CA ALA A 630 -31.92 -4.19 9.39
C ALA A 630 -32.52 -5.19 8.41
N GLU A 631 -32.62 -4.84 7.13
CA GLU A 631 -33.29 -5.67 6.13
C GLU A 631 -32.60 -5.53 4.75
N VAL A 632 -32.60 -6.62 4.00
CA VAL A 632 -32.17 -6.67 2.59
C VAL A 632 -33.28 -7.21 1.71
N ASP A 633 -33.77 -6.38 0.78
CA ASP A 633 -34.79 -6.75 -0.23
C ASP A 633 -34.08 -7.01 -1.57
N LEU A 634 -34.07 -8.27 -1.99
CA LEU A 634 -33.50 -8.73 -3.25
C LEU A 634 -34.63 -9.00 -4.25
N ARG A 635 -34.59 -8.33 -5.40
CA ARG A 635 -35.55 -8.52 -6.50
C ARG A 635 -34.83 -8.87 -7.78
N VAL A 636 -35.38 -9.83 -8.51
CA VAL A 636 -34.89 -10.23 -9.82
C VAL A 636 -36.01 -10.17 -10.84
N LYS A 637 -35.66 -9.70 -12.03
CA LYS A 637 -36.53 -9.71 -13.21
C LYS A 637 -35.76 -10.33 -14.36
N VAL A 638 -36.31 -11.39 -14.93
CA VAL A 638 -35.68 -12.13 -16.02
C VAL A 638 -36.60 -12.19 -17.21
N ARG A 639 -36.04 -11.93 -18.39
CA ARG A 639 -36.75 -11.98 -19.67
C ARG A 639 -36.06 -12.90 -20.65
N GLY A 640 -36.85 -13.67 -21.39
CA GLY A 640 -36.37 -14.48 -22.50
C GLY A 640 -35.71 -15.82 -22.11
N VAL A 641 -36.10 -16.44 -20.99
CA VAL A 641 -35.59 -17.76 -20.59
C VAL A 641 -36.08 -18.83 -21.58
N ARG A 642 -35.16 -19.63 -22.13
CA ARG A 642 -35.43 -20.67 -23.14
C ARG A 642 -35.11 -22.08 -22.66
N ASP A 643 -34.39 -22.23 -21.56
CA ASP A 643 -34.17 -23.46 -20.80
C ASP A 643 -35.46 -23.80 -20.05
N VAL A 644 -36.41 -24.27 -20.84
CA VAL A 644 -37.74 -24.69 -20.41
C VAL A 644 -37.93 -26.17 -20.70
N ARG A 645 -38.69 -26.82 -19.83
CA ARG A 645 -39.19 -28.16 -20.04
C ARG A 645 -40.57 -28.09 -20.63
N LEU A 646 -40.72 -28.75 -21.76
CA LEU A 646 -41.96 -28.82 -22.51
C LEU A 646 -42.44 -30.26 -22.61
N SER A 647 -43.73 -30.46 -22.42
CA SER A 647 -44.40 -31.72 -22.72
C SER A 647 -45.86 -31.50 -23.07
N ASN A 648 -46.41 -32.35 -23.93
CA ASN A 648 -47.85 -32.39 -24.20
C ASN A 648 -48.41 -33.79 -23.93
N ASN A 649 -49.64 -34.05 -24.37
CA ASN A 649 -50.31 -35.34 -24.24
C ASN A 649 -49.58 -36.52 -24.94
N LEU A 650 -48.58 -36.26 -25.79
CA LEU A 650 -47.79 -37.29 -26.49
C LEU A 650 -46.40 -37.51 -25.89
N GLY A 651 -45.98 -36.69 -24.93
CA GLY A 651 -44.67 -36.80 -24.26
C GLY A 651 -43.87 -35.51 -24.25
N ARG A 652 -42.55 -35.62 -24.04
CA ARG A 652 -41.62 -34.48 -24.00
C ARG A 652 -41.43 -33.85 -25.38
N LEU A 653 -41.29 -32.52 -25.39
CA LEU A 653 -41.05 -31.71 -26.58
C LEU A 653 -39.66 -31.07 -26.51
N ASP A 654 -39.06 -30.81 -27.67
CA ASP A 654 -37.75 -30.18 -27.81
C ASP A 654 -37.95 -28.67 -28.05
N PRO A 655 -37.65 -27.79 -27.07
CA PRO A 655 -37.84 -26.34 -27.20
C PRO A 655 -36.90 -25.69 -28.23
N SER A 656 -35.88 -26.41 -28.73
CA SER A 656 -34.94 -25.89 -29.74
C SER A 656 -35.45 -25.99 -31.17
N LYS A 657 -36.60 -26.63 -31.39
CA LYS A 657 -37.22 -26.84 -32.72
C LYS A 657 -38.67 -26.40 -32.69
N ALA A 658 -39.25 -26.15 -33.87
CA ALA A 658 -40.67 -25.91 -33.98
C ALA A 658 -41.47 -27.16 -33.55
N PHE A 659 -42.52 -26.98 -32.74
CA PHE A 659 -43.31 -28.08 -32.18
C PHE A 659 -44.81 -27.79 -32.17
N ALA A 660 -45.63 -28.84 -32.22
CA ALA A 660 -47.08 -28.73 -32.10
C ALA A 660 -47.50 -28.84 -30.60
N PRO A 661 -47.83 -27.73 -29.91
CA PRO A 661 -48.09 -27.73 -28.47
C PRO A 661 -49.26 -28.64 -28.05
N PHE A 662 -50.25 -28.83 -28.93
CA PHE A 662 -51.47 -29.60 -28.66
C PHE A 662 -51.53 -30.93 -29.43
N GLY A 663 -50.40 -31.36 -30.00
CA GLY A 663 -50.29 -32.52 -30.88
C GLY A 663 -50.76 -32.25 -32.32
N PRO A 664 -50.66 -33.25 -33.22
CA PRO A 664 -51.01 -33.11 -34.64
C PRO A 664 -52.53 -33.09 -34.88
N LEU A 665 -53.33 -33.51 -33.90
CA LEU A 665 -54.79 -33.49 -33.92
C LEU A 665 -55.30 -32.84 -32.61
N PRO A 666 -55.29 -31.51 -32.50
CA PRO A 666 -55.70 -30.81 -31.28
C PRO A 666 -57.16 -31.06 -30.91
N GLY A 667 -57.43 -31.32 -29.63
CA GLY A 667 -58.77 -31.36 -29.02
C GLY A 667 -58.85 -30.54 -27.73
N LEU A 668 -60.05 -30.41 -27.15
CA LEU A 668 -60.29 -29.62 -25.91
C LEU A 668 -59.63 -30.21 -24.64
N SER A 669 -59.10 -31.44 -24.72
CA SER A 669 -58.30 -32.04 -23.65
C SER A 669 -56.80 -31.99 -23.95
N SER A 670 -56.39 -31.49 -25.12
CA SER A 670 -54.98 -31.31 -25.45
C SER A 670 -54.39 -30.18 -24.60
N TYR A 671 -53.16 -30.39 -24.13
CA TYR A 671 -52.49 -29.43 -23.27
C TYR A 671 -51.00 -29.34 -23.60
N LEU A 672 -50.42 -28.20 -23.26
CA LEU A 672 -48.99 -27.96 -23.19
C LEU A 672 -48.60 -27.74 -21.74
N VAL A 673 -47.62 -28.47 -21.23
CA VAL A 673 -46.97 -28.21 -19.95
C VAL A 673 -45.64 -27.51 -20.22
N VAL A 674 -45.41 -26.42 -19.50
CA VAL A 674 -44.20 -25.58 -19.55
C VAL A 674 -43.68 -25.40 -18.13
N GLY A 675 -42.37 -25.48 -17.93
CA GLY A 675 -41.75 -25.04 -16.68
C GLY A 675 -40.26 -24.79 -16.84
N SER A 676 -39.69 -23.95 -15.98
CA SER A 676 -38.25 -23.68 -15.99
C SER A 676 -37.63 -24.17 -14.68
N PRO A 677 -36.57 -25.02 -14.73
CA PRO A 677 -35.83 -25.42 -13.54
C PRO A 677 -35.27 -24.24 -12.75
N GLU A 678 -34.90 -23.16 -13.45
CA GLU A 678 -34.41 -21.92 -12.86
C GLU A 678 -35.50 -21.17 -12.09
N ALA A 679 -36.67 -20.98 -12.71
CA ALA A 679 -37.78 -20.24 -12.10
C ALA A 679 -38.42 -21.04 -10.95
N ALA A 680 -38.46 -22.37 -11.04
CA ALA A 680 -39.05 -23.24 -10.03
C ALA A 680 -38.29 -23.25 -8.69
N ARG A 681 -37.02 -22.83 -8.67
CA ARG A 681 -36.23 -22.65 -7.43
C ARG A 681 -36.60 -21.38 -6.66
N LYS A 682 -37.55 -20.59 -7.16
CA LYS A 682 -37.91 -19.27 -6.64
C LYS A 682 -39.40 -19.20 -6.34
N THR A 683 -39.76 -18.41 -5.35
CA THR A 683 -41.15 -18.00 -5.16
C THR A 683 -41.41 -16.81 -6.09
N LEU A 684 -42.26 -17.00 -7.09
CA LEU A 684 -42.49 -16.02 -8.16
C LEU A 684 -43.56 -15.00 -7.77
N ASP A 685 -43.35 -13.75 -8.16
CA ASP A 685 -44.33 -12.67 -8.07
C ASP A 685 -45.16 -12.54 -9.35
N ARG A 686 -44.51 -12.72 -10.50
CA ARG A 686 -45.12 -12.66 -11.82
C ARG A 686 -44.49 -13.70 -12.74
N LEU A 687 -45.30 -14.22 -13.66
CA LEU A 687 -44.87 -15.09 -14.74
C LEU A 687 -45.60 -14.72 -16.02
N SER A 688 -44.88 -14.66 -17.13
CA SER A 688 -45.47 -14.61 -18.46
C SER A 688 -44.71 -15.47 -19.46
N LEU A 689 -45.41 -15.85 -20.53
CA LEU A 689 -44.89 -16.63 -21.64
C LEU A 689 -44.99 -15.80 -22.92
N ASP A 690 -43.88 -15.73 -23.65
CA ASP A 690 -43.85 -15.18 -25.00
C ASP A 690 -43.82 -16.35 -25.98
N LEU A 691 -44.80 -16.39 -26.87
CA LEU A 691 -44.97 -17.41 -27.91
C LEU A 691 -44.79 -16.77 -29.28
N GLU A 692 -44.07 -17.45 -30.17
CA GLU A 692 -43.97 -17.11 -31.59
C GLU A 692 -44.58 -18.26 -32.40
N TRP A 693 -45.68 -17.98 -33.08
CA TRP A 693 -46.45 -18.95 -33.84
C TRP A 693 -45.93 -19.07 -35.28
N GLY A 694 -45.74 -20.31 -35.72
CA GLY A 694 -45.39 -20.64 -37.09
C GLY A 694 -46.61 -20.98 -37.95
N GLY A 695 -46.50 -20.72 -39.25
CA GLY A 695 -47.47 -21.14 -40.25
C GLY A 695 -48.88 -20.56 -40.08
N LEU A 696 -49.01 -19.40 -39.42
CA LEU A 696 -50.30 -18.73 -39.27
C LEU A 696 -50.93 -18.42 -40.65
N PRO A 697 -52.28 -18.42 -40.76
CA PRO A 697 -52.95 -17.93 -41.95
C PRO A 697 -52.53 -16.49 -42.27
N ASN A 698 -51.88 -16.31 -43.42
CA ASN A 698 -51.29 -15.04 -43.87
C ASN A 698 -52.20 -14.24 -44.80
N GLU A 699 -53.41 -14.71 -45.06
CA GLU A 699 -54.38 -13.97 -45.87
C GLU A 699 -55.04 -12.85 -45.02
N PRO A 700 -55.30 -11.66 -45.60
CA PRO A 700 -56.05 -10.61 -44.94
C PRO A 700 -57.40 -11.13 -44.41
N GLY A 701 -57.66 -10.90 -43.12
CA GLY A 701 -58.81 -11.47 -42.38
C GLY A 701 -58.48 -12.74 -41.59
N GLY A 702 -57.24 -13.26 -41.67
CA GLY A 702 -56.72 -14.31 -40.80
C GLY A 702 -57.60 -15.56 -40.73
N PHE A 703 -58.01 -15.93 -39.52
CA PHE A 703 -58.86 -17.11 -39.30
C PHE A 703 -60.26 -17.01 -39.94
N ASP A 704 -60.83 -15.81 -40.13
CA ASP A 704 -62.12 -15.68 -40.80
C ASP A 704 -62.04 -16.09 -42.28
N THR A 705 -60.99 -15.66 -42.97
CA THR A 705 -60.75 -16.02 -44.38
C THR A 705 -60.37 -17.49 -44.50
N HIS A 706 -59.44 -17.98 -43.66
CA HIS A 706 -58.97 -19.37 -43.67
C HIS A 706 -60.11 -20.38 -43.47
N TYR A 707 -61.03 -20.12 -42.53
CA TYR A 707 -62.13 -21.01 -42.21
C TYR A 707 -63.44 -20.68 -42.93
N ARG A 708 -63.43 -19.81 -43.96
CA ARG A 708 -64.63 -19.42 -44.71
C ARG A 708 -65.39 -20.60 -45.33
N GLY A 709 -64.68 -21.66 -45.70
CA GLY A 709 -65.25 -22.88 -46.30
C GLY A 709 -65.92 -23.84 -45.31
N TYR A 710 -65.87 -23.58 -44.00
CA TYR A 710 -66.46 -24.43 -42.97
C TYR A 710 -67.89 -23.95 -42.65
N ALA A 711 -68.88 -24.82 -42.82
CA ALA A 711 -70.27 -24.51 -42.56
C ALA A 711 -70.70 -24.82 -41.11
N GLY A 712 -71.95 -24.46 -40.77
CA GLY A 712 -72.56 -24.81 -39.49
C GLY A 712 -72.06 -23.99 -38.28
N PRO A 713 -72.42 -24.41 -37.05
CA PRO A 713 -71.99 -23.74 -35.81
C PRO A 713 -70.47 -23.81 -35.61
N ALA A 714 -69.84 -24.96 -35.91
CA ALA A 714 -68.40 -25.16 -35.77
C ALA A 714 -67.58 -24.23 -36.67
N GLY A 715 -67.95 -24.08 -37.95
CA GLY A 715 -67.30 -23.14 -38.86
C GLY A 715 -67.46 -21.68 -38.42
N ARG A 716 -68.62 -21.31 -37.87
CA ARG A 716 -68.85 -19.97 -37.32
C ARG A 716 -67.95 -19.66 -36.12
N GLU A 717 -67.72 -20.62 -35.23
CA GLU A 717 -66.81 -20.45 -34.09
C GLU A 717 -65.35 -20.34 -34.54
N LEU A 718 -64.91 -21.16 -35.50
CA LEU A 718 -63.54 -21.12 -36.03
C LEU A 718 -63.20 -19.79 -36.71
N ARG A 719 -64.17 -19.24 -37.48
CA ARG A 719 -64.04 -17.94 -38.16
C ARG A 719 -63.93 -16.75 -37.21
N GLN A 720 -64.44 -16.87 -35.98
CA GLN A 720 -64.27 -15.82 -34.96
C GLN A 720 -62.83 -15.75 -34.43
N GLY A 721 -61.99 -16.77 -34.66
CA GLY A 721 -60.60 -16.79 -34.23
C GLY A 721 -60.39 -16.79 -32.70
N GLN A 722 -61.44 -17.05 -31.91
CA GLN A 722 -61.39 -16.99 -30.44
C GLN A 722 -60.89 -18.30 -29.83
N PHE A 723 -59.66 -18.68 -30.17
CA PHE A 723 -58.98 -19.82 -29.55
C PHE A 723 -58.53 -19.46 -28.15
N SER A 724 -58.88 -20.29 -27.16
CA SER A 724 -58.59 -19.99 -25.76
C SER A 724 -57.99 -21.16 -25.02
N VAL A 725 -57.18 -20.86 -24.01
CA VAL A 725 -56.60 -21.82 -23.07
C VAL A 725 -57.00 -21.51 -21.63
N GLU A 726 -57.16 -22.57 -20.85
CA GLU A 726 -57.24 -22.56 -19.40
C GLU A 726 -55.86 -22.88 -18.82
N ILE A 727 -55.44 -22.13 -17.80
CA ILE A 727 -54.11 -22.25 -17.20
C ILE A 727 -54.21 -22.86 -15.80
N ALA A 728 -53.44 -23.92 -15.55
CA ALA A 728 -53.30 -24.55 -14.23
C ALA A 728 -51.83 -24.61 -13.79
N TRP A 729 -51.60 -24.55 -12.48
CA TRP A 729 -50.27 -24.60 -11.87
C TRP A 729 -50.10 -25.88 -11.05
N LEU A 730 -48.93 -26.53 -11.17
CA LEU A 730 -48.60 -27.71 -10.38
C LEU A 730 -48.03 -27.30 -9.03
N ARG A 731 -48.75 -27.64 -7.95
CA ARG A 731 -48.33 -27.40 -6.57
C ARG A 731 -48.49 -28.65 -5.73
N ASP A 732 -47.43 -29.02 -5.03
CA ASP A 732 -47.34 -30.19 -4.14
C ASP A 732 -47.75 -31.52 -4.81
N GLY A 733 -47.65 -31.60 -6.14
CA GLY A 733 -48.05 -32.73 -6.98
C GLY A 733 -49.48 -32.69 -7.53
N GLN A 734 -50.24 -31.61 -7.28
CA GLN A 734 -51.62 -31.44 -7.76
C GLN A 734 -51.77 -30.21 -8.65
N TRP A 735 -52.50 -30.34 -9.75
CA TRP A 735 -52.85 -29.22 -10.63
C TRP A 735 -53.93 -28.36 -9.97
N GLN A 736 -53.66 -27.07 -9.84
CA GLN A 736 -54.59 -26.07 -9.31
C GLN A 736 -54.85 -25.00 -10.38
N ASP A 737 -56.12 -24.76 -10.70
CA ASP A 737 -56.51 -23.79 -11.73
C ASP A 737 -56.18 -22.36 -11.29
N CYS A 738 -55.70 -21.56 -12.23
CA CYS A 738 -55.45 -20.14 -12.00
C CYS A 738 -56.74 -19.32 -12.12
N ALA A 739 -56.85 -18.25 -11.35
CA ALA A 739 -58.04 -17.40 -11.30
C ALA A 739 -57.97 -16.22 -12.28
N ASN A 740 -59.04 -15.43 -12.32
CA ASN A 740 -59.15 -14.16 -13.05
C ASN A 740 -58.77 -14.30 -14.54
N ARG A 741 -57.84 -13.47 -15.02
CA ARG A 741 -57.38 -13.46 -16.42
C ARG A 741 -56.80 -14.81 -16.85
N SER A 742 -56.26 -15.61 -15.93
CA SER A 742 -55.70 -16.92 -16.26
C SER A 742 -56.72 -18.05 -16.34
N ALA A 743 -57.94 -17.82 -15.87
CA ALA A 743 -59.02 -18.78 -16.03
C ALA A 743 -59.36 -19.00 -17.51
N ARG A 744 -59.18 -17.99 -18.37
CA ARG A 744 -59.32 -18.16 -19.81
C ARG A 744 -58.53 -17.09 -20.56
N GLN A 745 -57.52 -17.51 -21.34
CA GLN A 745 -56.69 -16.59 -22.14
C GLN A 745 -56.77 -16.86 -23.63
N PRO A 746 -56.71 -15.82 -24.47
CA PRO A 746 -56.58 -15.99 -25.91
C PRO A 746 -55.23 -16.63 -26.25
N LEU A 747 -55.28 -17.61 -27.15
CA LEU A 747 -54.09 -18.34 -27.60
C LEU A 747 -53.30 -17.59 -28.68
N PHE A 748 -53.98 -16.78 -29.49
CA PHE A 748 -53.38 -15.96 -30.53
C PHE A 748 -53.60 -14.47 -30.24
N ALA A 749 -52.67 -13.64 -30.72
CA ALA A 749 -52.86 -12.21 -30.77
C ALA A 749 -53.93 -11.84 -31.81
N GLY A 750 -54.35 -10.56 -31.79
CA GLY A 750 -55.23 -10.02 -32.81
C GLY A 750 -54.56 -9.88 -34.18
N THR A 751 -55.20 -9.13 -35.07
CA THR A 751 -54.63 -8.78 -36.36
C THR A 751 -53.90 -7.44 -36.31
N ASP A 752 -52.92 -7.26 -37.19
CA ASP A 752 -52.23 -5.99 -37.39
C ASP A 752 -53.04 -5.00 -38.24
N ALA A 753 -52.43 -3.88 -38.63
CA ALA A 753 -53.07 -2.85 -39.45
C ALA A 753 -53.40 -3.32 -40.89
N ALA A 754 -52.72 -4.36 -41.39
CA ALA A 754 -52.98 -4.97 -42.69
C ALA A 754 -54.08 -6.06 -42.62
N GLY A 755 -54.53 -6.42 -41.41
CA GLY A 755 -55.51 -7.47 -41.19
C GLY A 755 -54.91 -8.88 -41.18
N GLU A 756 -53.59 -8.99 -41.04
CA GLU A 756 -52.87 -10.26 -40.91
C GLU A 756 -52.72 -10.65 -39.43
N LEU A 757 -52.65 -11.95 -39.13
CA LEU A 757 -52.51 -12.42 -37.75
C LEU A 757 -51.10 -12.13 -37.22
N ILE A 758 -51.03 -11.58 -36.01
CA ILE A 758 -49.75 -11.32 -35.35
C ILE A 758 -49.15 -12.64 -34.87
N ALA A 759 -47.92 -12.93 -35.29
CA ALA A 759 -47.21 -14.17 -34.95
C ALA A 759 -46.82 -14.28 -33.48
N THR A 760 -46.62 -13.16 -32.80
CA THR A 760 -46.22 -13.14 -31.39
C THR A 760 -47.42 -13.01 -30.46
N GLN A 761 -47.45 -13.81 -29.40
CA GLN A 761 -48.46 -13.74 -28.35
C GLN A 761 -47.80 -13.66 -26.97
N HIS A 762 -48.29 -12.74 -26.14
CA HIS A 762 -47.89 -12.60 -24.75
C HIS A 762 -48.99 -13.12 -23.83
N ILE A 763 -48.69 -14.17 -23.06
CA ILE A 763 -49.60 -14.77 -22.08
C ILE A 763 -49.08 -14.42 -20.69
N GLU A 764 -49.73 -13.49 -20.00
CA GLU A 764 -49.39 -13.10 -18.62
C GLU A 764 -50.27 -13.84 -17.62
N LEU A 765 -49.66 -14.62 -16.72
CA LEU A 765 -50.40 -15.29 -15.67
C LEU A 765 -50.87 -14.27 -14.61
N ASP A 766 -52.01 -14.55 -14.01
CA ASP A 766 -52.60 -13.72 -12.96
C ASP A 766 -51.64 -13.66 -11.77
N PRO A 767 -51.14 -12.46 -11.38
CA PRO A 767 -50.15 -12.34 -10.31
C PRO A 767 -50.64 -12.87 -8.96
N GLY A 768 -51.95 -12.77 -8.68
CA GLY A 768 -52.54 -13.34 -7.47
C GLY A 768 -52.43 -14.87 -7.44
N SER A 769 -52.67 -15.51 -8.58
CA SER A 769 -52.50 -16.96 -8.77
C SER A 769 -51.04 -17.37 -8.68
N VAL A 770 -50.12 -16.64 -9.33
CA VAL A 770 -48.68 -16.92 -9.27
C VAL A 770 -48.17 -16.82 -7.83
N ARG A 771 -48.44 -15.73 -7.12
CA ARG A 771 -48.02 -15.55 -5.72
C ARG A 771 -48.61 -16.60 -4.78
N LYS A 772 -49.85 -17.02 -5.03
CA LYS A 772 -50.52 -18.02 -4.19
C LYS A 772 -50.01 -19.44 -4.46
N LEU A 773 -49.74 -19.79 -5.71
CA LEU A 773 -49.50 -21.17 -6.15
C LEU A 773 -48.01 -21.50 -6.36
N SER A 774 -47.18 -20.50 -6.65
CA SER A 774 -45.74 -20.68 -6.80
C SER A 774 -45.10 -21.08 -5.48
N ARG A 775 -44.33 -22.16 -5.49
CA ARG A 775 -43.55 -22.63 -4.36
C ARG A 775 -42.16 -23.03 -4.85
N ALA A 776 -41.13 -22.44 -4.26
CA ALA A 776 -39.76 -22.82 -4.54
C ALA A 776 -39.54 -24.30 -4.25
N THR A 777 -38.79 -25.00 -5.11
CA THR A 777 -38.40 -26.39 -4.93
C THR A 777 -36.90 -26.57 -5.18
N GLU A 778 -36.27 -27.40 -4.37
CA GLU A 778 -34.87 -27.82 -4.55
C GLU A 778 -34.74 -29.13 -5.35
N GLU A 779 -35.87 -29.70 -5.80
CA GLU A 779 -35.91 -30.94 -6.57
C GLU A 779 -34.99 -30.84 -7.80
N ASP A 780 -34.16 -31.86 -8.00
CA ASP A 780 -33.40 -31.98 -9.23
C ASP A 780 -34.31 -32.50 -10.34
N TRP A 781 -34.72 -31.58 -11.20
CA TRP A 781 -35.56 -31.90 -12.33
C TRP A 781 -34.83 -32.90 -13.26
N SER A 782 -33.50 -32.94 -13.33
CA SER A 782 -32.74 -33.80 -14.27
C SER A 782 -33.07 -35.30 -14.12
N THR A 783 -33.31 -35.74 -12.88
CA THR A 783 -33.57 -37.14 -12.53
C THR A 783 -35.07 -37.46 -12.43
N MET A 784 -35.93 -36.45 -12.27
CA MET A 784 -37.37 -36.64 -12.05
C MET A 784 -38.20 -36.55 -13.34
N PRO A 785 -39.10 -37.52 -13.59
CA PRO A 785 -40.04 -37.48 -14.72
C PRO A 785 -41.01 -36.28 -14.66
N MET A 786 -41.55 -35.99 -13.47
CA MET A 786 -42.44 -34.85 -13.19
C MET A 786 -42.12 -34.31 -11.77
N PRO A 787 -41.69 -33.04 -11.63
CA PRO A 787 -41.46 -32.40 -10.34
C PRO A 787 -42.79 -32.12 -9.63
N ARG A 788 -42.77 -31.92 -8.31
CA ARG A 788 -43.99 -31.64 -7.52
C ARG A 788 -44.47 -30.20 -7.62
N ASN A 789 -43.59 -29.27 -8.01
CA ASN A 789 -43.85 -27.84 -8.08
C ASN A 789 -43.27 -27.22 -9.37
N GLY A 790 -43.80 -26.08 -9.79
CA GLY A 790 -43.16 -25.19 -10.78
C GLY A 790 -43.49 -25.46 -12.25
N LEU A 791 -44.44 -26.37 -12.53
CA LEU A 791 -44.98 -26.59 -13.87
C LEU A 791 -46.29 -25.82 -14.07
N CYS A 792 -46.45 -25.26 -15.27
CA CYS A 792 -47.66 -24.58 -15.73
C CYS A 792 -48.26 -25.38 -16.90
N ARG A 793 -49.57 -25.61 -16.90
CA ARG A 793 -50.30 -26.32 -17.96
C ARG A 793 -51.27 -25.38 -18.64
N LEU A 794 -51.13 -25.26 -19.96
CA LEU A 794 -52.05 -24.56 -20.85
C LEU A 794 -52.92 -25.62 -21.54
N GLN A 795 -54.19 -25.71 -21.18
CA GLN A 795 -55.14 -26.66 -21.77
C GLN A 795 -56.09 -25.93 -22.71
N LEU A 796 -56.34 -26.48 -23.91
CA LEU A 796 -57.24 -25.86 -24.88
C LEU A 796 -58.69 -25.89 -24.38
N SER A 797 -59.34 -24.74 -24.22
CA SER A 797 -60.72 -24.63 -23.70
C SER A 797 -61.75 -24.22 -24.75
N GLY A 798 -61.33 -23.70 -25.90
CA GLY A 798 -62.23 -23.34 -26.99
C GLY A 798 -61.51 -22.92 -28.27
N PRO A 799 -62.23 -22.85 -29.41
CA PRO A 799 -63.66 -23.12 -29.60
C PRO A 799 -64.00 -24.63 -29.57
N ARG A 800 -65.29 -25.02 -29.62
CA ARG A 800 -65.71 -26.43 -29.42
C ARG A 800 -65.13 -27.38 -30.47
N ALA A 801 -64.93 -26.88 -31.68
CA ALA A 801 -64.31 -27.61 -32.77
C ALA A 801 -62.79 -27.69 -32.66
N ALA A 802 -62.18 -27.17 -31.58
CA ALA A 802 -60.74 -26.91 -31.47
C ALA A 802 -60.25 -26.17 -32.71
N PHE A 803 -59.40 -26.78 -33.54
CA PHE A 803 -58.89 -26.22 -34.80
C PHE A 803 -59.60 -26.77 -36.05
N GLY A 804 -60.71 -27.49 -35.91
CA GLY A 804 -61.50 -27.98 -37.04
C GLY A 804 -61.01 -29.28 -37.66
N HIS A 805 -60.01 -29.96 -37.07
CA HIS A 805 -59.50 -31.26 -37.57
C HIS A 805 -60.56 -32.35 -37.65
N ALA A 806 -61.45 -32.42 -36.67
CA ALA A 806 -62.58 -33.37 -36.69
C ALA A 806 -63.69 -32.94 -37.68
N ALA A 807 -63.84 -31.63 -37.93
CA ALA A 807 -64.85 -31.08 -38.83
C ALA A 807 -64.43 -31.18 -40.31
N TYR A 808 -63.13 -31.07 -40.60
CA TYR A 808 -62.61 -30.96 -41.96
C TYR A 808 -63.02 -32.10 -42.91
N PRO A 809 -62.92 -33.41 -42.55
CA PRO A 809 -63.34 -34.48 -43.44
C PRO A 809 -64.83 -34.42 -43.80
N VAL A 810 -65.67 -33.99 -42.86
CA VAL A 810 -67.12 -33.83 -43.04
C VAL A 810 -67.42 -32.65 -43.98
N GLU A 811 -66.79 -31.50 -43.74
CA GLU A 811 -66.96 -30.29 -44.56
C GLU A 811 -66.43 -30.47 -45.99
N LEU A 812 -65.27 -31.15 -46.14
CA LEU A 812 -64.69 -31.48 -47.44
C LEU A 812 -65.63 -32.43 -48.21
N GLY A 813 -66.10 -33.51 -47.57
CA GLY A 813 -67.03 -34.46 -48.18
C GLY A 813 -68.35 -33.80 -48.60
N ALA A 814 -68.92 -32.95 -47.75
CA ALA A 814 -70.14 -32.19 -48.05
C ALA A 814 -69.93 -31.21 -49.23
N THR A 815 -68.79 -30.52 -49.27
CA THR A 815 -68.46 -29.57 -50.34
C THR A 815 -68.22 -30.28 -51.68
N VAL A 816 -67.50 -31.40 -51.68
CA VAL A 816 -67.29 -32.21 -52.89
C VAL A 816 -68.61 -32.79 -53.41
N ALA A 817 -69.46 -33.32 -52.52
CA ALA A 817 -70.77 -33.83 -52.89
C ALA A 817 -71.72 -32.73 -53.42
N ALA A 818 -71.65 -31.53 -52.84
CA ALA A 818 -72.37 -30.37 -53.34
C ALA A 818 -71.84 -29.95 -54.71
N ASN A 819 -70.53 -29.82 -54.89
CA ASN A 819 -69.88 -29.43 -56.14
C ASN A 819 -70.15 -30.40 -57.29
N ALA A 820 -70.27 -31.69 -57.00
CA ALA A 820 -70.67 -32.70 -58.00
C ALA A 820 -72.08 -32.47 -58.56
N ARG A 821 -72.95 -31.72 -57.86
CA ARG A 821 -74.36 -31.50 -58.22
C ARG A 821 -74.64 -30.10 -58.79
N THR A 822 -73.63 -29.23 -58.94
CA THR A 822 -73.82 -27.85 -59.42
C THR A 822 -72.85 -27.49 -60.54
N ARG A 823 -73.30 -26.64 -61.48
CA ARG A 823 -72.46 -26.08 -62.57
C ARG A 823 -71.50 -24.99 -62.11
N ARG A 824 -71.65 -24.48 -60.87
CA ARG A 824 -70.76 -23.51 -60.24
C ARG A 824 -70.20 -24.12 -58.95
N PRO A 825 -69.01 -24.75 -59.00
CA PRO A 825 -68.42 -25.36 -57.82
C PRO A 825 -68.06 -24.29 -56.78
N ARG A 826 -68.30 -24.59 -55.51
CA ARG A 826 -67.84 -23.81 -54.35
C ARG A 826 -66.35 -24.10 -54.11
N PRO A 827 -65.57 -23.13 -53.61
CA PRO A 827 -64.18 -23.39 -53.21
C PRO A 827 -64.14 -24.47 -52.13
N LEU A 828 -63.16 -25.37 -52.22
CA LEU A 828 -62.95 -26.41 -51.21
C LEU A 828 -62.53 -25.76 -49.88
N PRO A 829 -62.94 -26.30 -48.73
CA PRO A 829 -62.47 -25.81 -47.45
C PRO A 829 -60.94 -25.97 -47.34
N HIS A 830 -60.25 -24.95 -46.82
CA HIS A 830 -58.82 -25.04 -46.53
C HIS A 830 -58.55 -26.11 -45.45
N PRO A 831 -57.40 -26.78 -45.47
CA PRO A 831 -57.02 -27.68 -44.39
C PRO A 831 -56.98 -26.93 -43.04
N PRO A 832 -57.36 -27.58 -41.94
CA PRO A 832 -57.39 -26.95 -40.61
C PRO A 832 -55.99 -26.52 -40.21
N TYR A 833 -55.88 -25.36 -39.57
CA TYR A 833 -54.60 -24.87 -39.07
C TYR A 833 -54.15 -25.71 -37.87
N THR A 834 -52.98 -26.34 -37.97
CA THR A 834 -52.34 -26.99 -36.81
C THR A 834 -51.44 -25.98 -36.12
N PRO A 835 -51.69 -25.65 -34.85
CA PRO A 835 -50.86 -24.71 -34.10
C PRO A 835 -49.43 -25.26 -33.99
N VAL A 836 -48.45 -24.45 -34.39
CA VAL A 836 -47.02 -24.75 -34.26
C VAL A 836 -46.36 -23.56 -33.58
N ILE A 837 -45.64 -23.80 -32.50
CA ILE A 837 -44.82 -22.79 -31.85
C ILE A 837 -43.40 -22.93 -32.40
N GLU A 838 -42.88 -21.85 -32.97
CA GLU A 838 -41.50 -21.78 -33.44
C GLU A 838 -40.55 -21.45 -32.29
N ARG A 839 -40.96 -20.52 -31.42
CA ARG A 839 -40.17 -20.10 -30.26
C ARG A 839 -41.06 -19.87 -29.05
N LEU A 840 -40.59 -20.33 -27.90
CA LEU A 840 -41.21 -20.10 -26.60
C LEU A 840 -40.15 -19.56 -25.66
N SER A 841 -40.47 -18.48 -24.95
CA SER A 841 -39.66 -18.01 -23.83
C SER A 841 -40.49 -17.64 -22.63
N LEU A 842 -39.86 -17.73 -21.46
CA LEU A 842 -40.47 -17.46 -20.17
C LEU A 842 -39.87 -16.18 -19.57
N ASN A 843 -40.74 -15.34 -19.02
CA ASN A 843 -40.36 -14.15 -18.27
C ASN A 843 -40.90 -14.26 -16.84
N TYR A 844 -40.12 -13.84 -15.85
CA TYR A 844 -40.57 -13.88 -14.45
C TYR A 844 -40.00 -12.72 -13.62
N GLU A 845 -40.70 -12.42 -12.53
CA GLU A 845 -40.24 -11.56 -11.45
C GLU A 845 -40.29 -12.36 -10.14
N ALA A 846 -39.28 -12.24 -9.30
CA ALA A 846 -39.21 -12.86 -7.98
C ALA A 846 -38.53 -11.91 -6.98
N ALA A 847 -38.95 -11.96 -5.72
CA ALA A 847 -38.39 -11.16 -4.65
C ALA A 847 -38.21 -11.99 -3.37
N SER A 848 -37.19 -11.64 -2.59
CA SER A 848 -36.96 -12.18 -1.24
C SER A 848 -36.51 -11.05 -0.33
N VAL A 849 -36.81 -11.20 0.95
CA VAL A 849 -36.47 -10.25 2.01
C VAL A 849 -35.76 -11.02 3.11
N ILE A 850 -34.55 -10.58 3.45
CA ILE A 850 -33.76 -11.11 4.56
C ILE A 850 -33.78 -10.06 5.67
N ALA A 851 -34.49 -10.36 6.75
CA ALA A 851 -34.58 -9.51 7.93
C ALA A 851 -33.53 -9.96 8.97
N LEU A 852 -32.71 -9.03 9.45
CA LEU A 852 -31.69 -9.29 10.47
C LEU A 852 -32.18 -8.96 11.90
N ASP A 853 -33.34 -8.33 12.02
CA ASP A 853 -33.99 -7.97 13.28
C ASP A 853 -35.07 -8.98 13.71
N ARG A 854 -35.31 -10.03 12.90
CA ARG A 854 -36.29 -11.09 13.14
C ARG A 854 -35.63 -12.45 12.98
N ASP A 855 -36.07 -13.42 13.78
CA ASP A 855 -35.56 -14.79 13.76
C ASP A 855 -36.06 -15.56 12.52
N ASP A 856 -35.49 -15.20 11.36
CA ASP A 856 -35.73 -15.81 10.05
C ASP A 856 -34.47 -16.53 9.53
N ASP A 857 -33.51 -16.83 10.42
CA ASP A 857 -32.27 -17.51 10.07
C ASP A 857 -32.55 -18.93 9.54
N PRO A 858 -31.83 -19.40 8.51
CA PRO A 858 -31.97 -20.76 8.03
C PRO A 858 -31.57 -21.77 9.14
N PRO A 859 -32.22 -22.95 9.21
CA PRO A 859 -31.86 -23.99 10.17
C PRO A 859 -30.38 -24.32 10.11
N GLU A 860 -29.80 -24.66 11.25
CA GLU A 860 -28.38 -24.99 11.34
C GLU A 860 -28.02 -26.15 10.39
N GLY A 861 -27.02 -25.93 9.53
CA GLY A 861 -26.60 -26.87 8.49
C GLY A 861 -27.39 -26.80 7.17
N ALA A 862 -28.49 -26.06 7.09
CA ALA A 862 -29.18 -25.80 5.84
C ALA A 862 -28.44 -24.74 5.00
N ASP A 863 -28.48 -24.87 3.67
CA ASP A 863 -27.91 -23.90 2.73
C ASP A 863 -28.97 -22.90 2.24
N GLY A 864 -29.61 -22.19 3.17
CA GLY A 864 -30.56 -21.10 2.91
C GLY A 864 -29.94 -19.71 2.73
N GLU A 865 -30.80 -18.73 2.45
CA GLU A 865 -30.45 -17.33 2.24
C GLU A 865 -29.75 -16.72 3.46
N ARG A 866 -28.66 -15.98 3.24
CA ARG A 866 -27.94 -15.31 4.32
C ARG A 866 -27.01 -14.20 3.82
N LEU A 867 -26.62 -13.35 4.75
CA LEU A 867 -25.67 -12.26 4.54
C LEU A 867 -24.33 -12.56 5.21
N PHE A 868 -23.28 -11.98 4.64
CA PHE A 868 -21.93 -12.08 5.18
C PHE A 868 -21.23 -10.72 5.23
N HIS A 869 -20.53 -10.46 6.32
CA HIS A 869 -19.49 -9.42 6.35
C HIS A 869 -18.18 -9.99 5.82
N LEU A 870 -17.62 -9.32 4.82
CA LEU A 870 -16.27 -9.61 4.33
C LEU A 870 -15.27 -8.89 5.25
N HIS A 871 -14.53 -9.66 6.04
CA HIS A 871 -13.45 -9.16 6.87
C HIS A 871 -12.11 -9.26 6.11
N PRO A 872 -11.08 -8.46 6.47
CA PRO A 872 -9.80 -8.50 5.77
C PRO A 872 -9.11 -9.87 5.71
N PHE A 873 -9.40 -10.75 6.67
CA PHE A 873 -8.79 -12.08 6.79
C PHE A 873 -9.80 -13.22 6.95
N GLY A 874 -11.09 -12.95 6.75
CA GLY A 874 -12.16 -13.92 7.02
C GLY A 874 -13.53 -13.47 6.53
N LEU A 875 -14.53 -14.28 6.80
CA LEU A 875 -15.91 -14.09 6.35
C LEU A 875 -16.87 -14.40 7.50
N GLN A 876 -17.61 -13.41 7.98
CA GLN A 876 -18.54 -13.61 9.09
C GLN A 876 -19.96 -13.76 8.55
N THR A 877 -20.67 -14.81 8.96
CA THR A 877 -22.11 -14.95 8.67
C THR A 877 -22.91 -14.06 9.62
N LEU A 878 -23.77 -13.21 9.08
CA LEU A 878 -24.69 -12.41 9.89
C LEU A 878 -25.88 -13.27 10.26
N ARG A 879 -26.13 -13.38 11.57
CA ARG A 879 -27.29 -14.06 12.14
C ARG A 879 -28.27 -13.03 12.66
N SER A 880 -29.56 -13.33 12.61
CA SER A 880 -30.58 -12.47 13.15
C SER A 880 -30.41 -12.23 14.66
N ALA A 881 -30.58 -10.98 15.07
CA ALA A 881 -30.33 -10.60 16.45
C ALA A 881 -31.50 -11.04 17.36
N VAL A 882 -31.26 -12.04 18.22
CA VAL A 882 -32.25 -12.53 19.20
C VAL A 882 -32.61 -11.45 20.26
N SER A 883 -31.78 -10.40 20.42
CA SER A 883 -32.01 -9.33 21.41
C SER A 883 -31.27 -8.03 21.04
N GLY A 884 -31.88 -7.18 20.19
CA GLY A 884 -31.63 -5.73 20.14
C GLY A 884 -30.26 -5.22 19.68
N GLY A 885 -29.30 -6.07 19.35
CA GLY A 885 -28.02 -5.69 18.74
C GLY A 885 -28.17 -5.57 17.22
N GLY A 886 -28.42 -4.36 16.70
CA GLY A 886 -28.49 -4.14 15.25
C GLY A 886 -27.15 -4.37 14.56
N HIS A 887 -27.17 -4.96 13.36
CA HIS A 887 -25.99 -5.14 12.53
C HIS A 887 -25.61 -3.84 11.82
N GLY A 888 -24.33 -3.64 11.55
CA GLY A 888 -23.85 -2.60 10.62
C GLY A 888 -23.85 -3.10 9.18
N LEU A 889 -23.84 -2.18 8.21
CA LEU A 889 -23.70 -2.52 6.79
C LEU A 889 -22.34 -3.16 6.47
N LEU A 890 -21.28 -2.74 7.17
CA LEU A 890 -19.92 -3.27 7.04
C LEU A 890 -19.36 -3.67 8.42
N PRO A 891 -18.34 -4.54 8.48
CA PRO A 891 -17.70 -4.89 9.73
C PRO A 891 -16.94 -3.70 10.35
N ARG A 892 -16.95 -3.62 11.69
CA ARG A 892 -16.18 -2.61 12.44
C ARG A 892 -14.78 -3.14 12.74
N LEU A 893 -13.76 -2.54 12.12
CA LEU A 893 -12.37 -3.01 12.17
C LEU A 893 -11.54 -2.51 13.37
N GLY A 894 -12.10 -1.68 14.24
CA GLY A 894 -11.42 -1.17 15.43
C GLY A 894 -10.43 -0.03 15.14
N ALA A 895 -9.26 -0.09 15.76
CA ALA A 895 -8.22 0.94 15.69
C ALA A 895 -7.55 1.05 14.31
N ASP A 896 -6.83 2.14 14.06
CA ASP A 896 -6.21 2.42 12.76
C ASP A 896 -4.96 1.57 12.47
N GLY A 897 -4.31 0.99 13.48
CA GLY A 897 -3.18 0.07 13.31
C GLY A 897 -3.37 -1.20 14.13
N ASN A 898 -3.28 -2.36 13.49
CA ASN A 898 -3.48 -3.64 14.14
C ASN A 898 -2.43 -4.66 13.69
N LEU A 899 -1.78 -5.31 14.66
CA LEU A 899 -0.93 -6.48 14.47
C LEU A 899 -1.64 -7.70 15.05
N TYR A 900 -1.91 -8.69 14.22
CA TYR A 900 -2.54 -9.95 14.57
C TYR A 900 -1.47 -11.04 14.69
N LEU A 901 -1.47 -11.77 15.81
CA LEU A 901 -0.57 -12.89 16.08
C LEU A 901 -1.40 -14.17 16.13
N GLY A 902 -1.17 -15.08 15.18
CA GLY A 902 -1.77 -16.41 15.18
C GLY A 902 -0.87 -17.38 15.93
N LEU A 903 -1.37 -17.91 17.04
CA LEU A 903 -0.68 -18.83 17.94
C LEU A 903 -1.12 -20.27 17.67
N SER A 904 -0.15 -21.17 17.52
CA SER A 904 -0.36 -22.61 17.57
C SER A 904 0.04 -23.11 18.96
N ALA A 905 -0.89 -23.72 19.68
CA ALA A 905 -0.72 -24.26 21.04
C ALA A 905 -1.76 -25.34 21.31
N SER A 906 -1.51 -26.22 22.27
CA SER A 906 -2.56 -27.13 22.79
C SER A 906 -3.53 -26.39 23.72
N ASP A 907 -3.01 -25.51 24.58
CA ASP A 907 -3.78 -24.57 25.42
C ASP A 907 -2.91 -23.30 25.60
N PRO A 908 -3.33 -22.13 25.09
CA PRO A 908 -2.58 -20.89 25.23
C PRO A 908 -2.83 -20.18 26.58
N GLY A 909 -3.76 -20.67 27.41
CA GLY A 909 -4.18 -19.98 28.62
C GLY A 909 -3.09 -19.87 29.68
N GLY A 910 -3.02 -18.71 30.34
CA GLY A 910 -2.02 -18.40 31.37
C GLY A 910 -0.90 -17.48 30.87
N VAL A 911 0.23 -17.48 31.58
CA VAL A 911 1.30 -16.50 31.35
C VAL A 911 2.11 -16.84 30.10
N LEU A 912 2.11 -15.92 29.13
CA LEU A 912 2.85 -15.98 27.88
C LEU A 912 3.83 -14.81 27.78
N THR A 913 5.10 -15.09 27.48
CA THR A 913 6.08 -14.05 27.14
C THR A 913 6.31 -14.00 25.63
N LEU A 914 6.22 -12.80 25.06
CA LEU A 914 6.44 -12.51 23.65
C LEU A 914 7.70 -11.67 23.50
N LEU A 915 8.75 -12.22 22.88
CA LEU A 915 9.94 -11.49 22.50
C LEU A 915 9.70 -10.77 21.17
N PHE A 916 9.63 -9.45 21.22
CA PHE A 916 9.61 -8.58 20.05
C PHE A 916 11.03 -8.19 19.68
N GLN A 917 11.46 -8.53 18.47
CA GLN A 917 12.67 -8.02 17.88
C GLN A 917 12.32 -6.86 16.95
N LEU A 918 12.71 -5.65 17.34
CA LEU A 918 12.42 -4.40 16.66
C LEU A 918 13.71 -3.66 16.25
N ARG A 919 13.68 -3.01 15.10
CA ARG A 919 14.73 -2.11 14.62
C ARG A 919 14.37 -0.66 14.98
N GLU A 920 15.07 -0.12 15.97
CA GLU A 920 14.84 1.24 16.48
C GLU A 920 15.12 2.32 15.42
N SER A 921 16.12 2.15 14.57
CA SER A 921 16.47 3.11 13.50
C SER A 921 15.35 3.33 12.46
N SER A 922 14.30 2.49 12.48
CA SER A 922 13.12 2.65 11.64
C SER A 922 12.10 3.64 12.22
N ALA A 923 12.15 3.92 13.52
CA ALA A 923 11.28 4.89 14.17
C ALA A 923 11.67 6.32 13.74
N ARG A 924 10.73 7.07 13.18
CA ARG A 924 10.84 8.47 12.78
C ARG A 924 10.01 9.32 13.75
N GLY A 925 10.42 9.39 15.01
CA GLY A 925 9.76 10.21 16.02
C GLY A 925 10.71 10.55 17.18
N PRO A 926 10.48 11.65 17.90
CA PRO A 926 11.32 12.03 19.04
C PRO A 926 11.26 10.95 20.13
N LEU A 927 12.43 10.42 20.53
CA LEU A 927 12.60 9.43 21.61
C LEU A 927 12.03 9.92 22.96
N ASN A 928 11.86 11.24 23.13
CA ASN A 928 11.46 11.91 24.38
C ASN A 928 10.02 12.45 24.36
N GLY A 929 9.09 11.82 23.62
CA GLY A 929 7.68 12.17 23.70
C GLY A 929 7.08 11.87 25.08
N ALA A 930 6.60 12.90 25.79
CA ALA A 930 6.12 12.82 27.18
C ALA A 930 4.81 12.02 27.41
N ARG A 931 4.25 11.36 26.39
CA ARG A 931 3.02 10.57 26.52
C ARG A 931 3.30 9.08 26.27
N PRO A 932 2.89 8.18 27.18
CA PRO A 932 2.90 6.75 26.91
C PRO A 932 2.08 6.45 25.65
N ARG A 933 2.64 5.67 24.73
CA ARG A 933 1.90 5.22 23.54
C ARG A 933 0.82 4.24 23.99
N ALA A 934 -0.42 4.53 23.64
CA ALA A 934 -1.56 3.70 24.02
C ALA A 934 -1.62 2.46 23.12
N LEU A 935 -0.99 1.38 23.57
CA LEU A 935 -1.13 0.04 22.98
C LEU A 935 -2.24 -0.72 23.72
N GLN A 936 -3.12 -1.37 22.96
CA GLN A 936 -4.20 -2.18 23.52
C GLN A 936 -4.15 -3.61 22.98
N TRP A 937 -4.23 -4.58 23.87
CA TRP A 937 -4.27 -6.00 23.53
C TRP A 937 -5.72 -6.52 23.48
N TRP A 938 -5.96 -7.46 22.58
CA TRP A 938 -7.25 -8.12 22.37
C TRP A 938 -7.04 -9.61 22.09
N THR A 939 -8.02 -10.41 22.46
CA THR A 939 -8.07 -11.86 22.20
C THR A 939 -9.33 -12.20 21.41
N LEU A 940 -9.24 -13.16 20.48
CA LEU A 940 -10.40 -13.63 19.72
C LEU A 940 -11.06 -14.82 20.40
N ALA A 941 -12.36 -14.74 20.61
CA ALA A 941 -13.21 -15.84 21.10
C ALA A 941 -14.58 -15.76 20.43
N ASP A 942 -15.03 -16.85 19.79
CA ASP A 942 -16.36 -16.97 19.16
C ASP A 942 -16.67 -15.83 18.14
N ASP A 943 -15.73 -15.54 17.25
CA ASP A 943 -15.80 -14.42 16.29
C ASP A 943 -15.85 -13.00 16.89
N ASP A 944 -15.69 -12.88 18.21
CA ASP A 944 -15.67 -11.60 18.92
C ASP A 944 -14.28 -11.23 19.44
N TRP A 945 -13.86 -10.00 19.17
CA TRP A 945 -12.61 -9.44 19.66
C TRP A 945 -12.82 -8.83 21.04
N ARG A 946 -12.34 -9.53 22.07
CA ARG A 946 -12.47 -9.10 23.47
C ARG A 946 -11.22 -8.35 23.94
N PRO A 947 -11.34 -7.19 24.61
CA PRO A 947 -10.18 -6.44 25.08
C PRO A 947 -9.51 -7.18 26.24
N LEU A 948 -8.19 -7.32 26.17
CA LEU A 948 -7.40 -7.84 27.29
C LEU A 948 -7.23 -6.70 28.31
N PRO A 949 -7.75 -6.85 29.55
CA PRO A 949 -7.72 -5.78 30.52
C PRO A 949 -6.27 -5.45 30.93
N PRO A 950 -5.95 -4.19 31.29
CA PRO A 950 -4.58 -3.77 31.57
C PRO A 950 -3.86 -4.58 32.66
N ASN A 951 -4.58 -5.13 33.64
CA ASN A 951 -4.02 -5.96 34.70
C ASN A 951 -3.52 -7.33 34.22
N ARG A 952 -3.87 -7.76 33.00
CA ARG A 952 -3.35 -8.96 32.35
C ARG A 952 -2.18 -8.69 31.42
N VAL A 953 -1.78 -7.43 31.25
CA VAL A 953 -0.48 -7.05 30.66
C VAL A 953 0.51 -6.94 31.81
N LEU A 954 1.19 -8.04 32.13
CA LEU A 954 2.03 -8.17 33.32
C LEU A 954 3.34 -7.36 33.20
N GLY A 955 3.82 -7.08 31.97
CA GLY A 955 4.98 -6.24 31.74
C GLY A 955 5.28 -6.01 30.27
N ASP A 956 5.92 -4.88 29.95
CA ASP A 956 6.39 -4.52 28.61
C ASP A 956 7.76 -3.85 28.69
N THR A 957 8.81 -4.53 28.21
CA THR A 957 10.16 -3.96 28.13
C THR A 957 10.52 -3.44 26.74
N THR A 958 9.56 -3.38 25.80
CA THR A 958 9.75 -2.81 24.45
C THR A 958 9.65 -1.28 24.44
N HIS A 959 9.28 -0.69 25.59
CA HIS A 959 8.98 0.73 25.74
C HIS A 959 7.86 1.19 24.79
N GLY A 960 6.75 0.44 24.74
CA GLY A 960 5.62 0.75 23.86
C GLY A 960 5.94 0.52 22.38
N GLY A 961 6.65 -0.57 22.06
CA GLY A 961 6.98 -0.97 20.69
C GLY A 961 8.06 -0.11 20.02
N LEU A 962 8.93 0.56 20.80
CA LEU A 962 10.03 1.37 20.27
C LEU A 962 11.31 0.54 20.07
N THR A 963 11.62 -0.32 21.04
CA THR A 963 12.86 -1.10 21.10
C THR A 963 12.59 -2.59 21.25
N SER A 964 13.58 -3.42 20.95
CA SER A 964 13.48 -4.87 21.17
C SER A 964 13.30 -5.18 22.66
N GLY A 965 12.37 -6.07 22.99
CA GLY A 965 12.03 -6.38 24.37
C GLY A 965 11.00 -7.49 24.52
N ILE A 966 10.62 -7.80 25.75
CA ILE A 966 9.66 -8.84 26.09
C ILE A 966 8.37 -8.19 26.59
N VAL A 967 7.25 -8.66 26.06
CA VAL A 967 5.91 -8.37 26.57
C VAL A 967 5.39 -9.63 27.26
N THR A 968 4.92 -9.50 28.50
CA THR A 968 4.37 -10.60 29.30
C THR A 968 2.87 -10.41 29.42
N LEU A 969 2.09 -11.39 28.96
CA LEU A 969 0.63 -11.38 28.96
C LEU A 969 0.10 -12.56 29.79
N ASP A 970 -1.01 -12.37 30.48
CA ASP A 970 -1.81 -13.46 31.05
C ASP A 970 -3.03 -13.72 30.14
N LEU A 971 -2.99 -14.79 29.35
CA LEU A 971 -4.02 -15.09 28.36
C LEU A 971 -5.22 -15.81 29.00
N PRO A 972 -6.45 -15.45 28.61
CA PRO A 972 -7.64 -16.12 29.13
C PRO A 972 -7.83 -17.50 28.49
N ARG A 973 -8.56 -18.39 29.17
CA ARG A 973 -8.79 -19.78 28.73
C ARG A 973 -9.99 -19.94 27.79
N ASP A 974 -10.78 -18.88 27.59
CA ASP A 974 -11.97 -18.87 26.74
C ASP A 974 -11.66 -18.57 25.26
N MET A 975 -10.38 -18.46 24.89
CA MET A 975 -9.98 -18.31 23.50
C MET A 975 -10.36 -19.56 22.69
N SER A 976 -10.76 -19.38 21.42
CA SER A 976 -11.22 -20.45 20.53
C SER A 976 -10.38 -20.53 19.26
N THR A 977 -10.26 -21.72 18.66
CA THR A 977 -9.64 -21.93 17.33
C THR A 977 -10.66 -22.02 16.20
N THR A 978 -11.95 -22.10 16.54
CA THR A 978 -13.08 -22.11 15.62
C THR A 978 -13.65 -20.71 15.52
N HIS A 979 -13.38 -20.04 14.41
CA HIS A 979 -13.86 -18.69 14.11
C HIS A 979 -13.80 -18.48 12.59
N THR A 980 -14.55 -17.49 12.12
CA THR A 980 -14.76 -17.16 10.72
C THR A 980 -14.17 -15.79 10.34
N VAL A 981 -13.95 -14.88 11.30
CA VAL A 981 -13.35 -13.54 11.05
C VAL A 981 -11.83 -13.56 10.82
N MET A 982 -11.16 -14.64 11.23
CA MET A 982 -9.73 -14.91 11.04
C MET A 982 -9.52 -16.36 10.56
N PRO A 983 -8.34 -16.74 10.02
CA PRO A 983 -8.06 -18.11 9.62
C PRO A 983 -8.15 -19.11 10.79
N ALA A 984 -9.06 -20.08 10.69
CA ALA A 984 -9.33 -21.08 11.72
C ALA A 984 -8.12 -21.98 12.02
N GLY A 985 -8.15 -22.66 13.18
CA GLY A 985 -7.11 -23.59 13.63
C GLY A 985 -5.97 -22.96 14.42
N LEU A 986 -6.03 -21.66 14.70
CA LEU A 986 -5.06 -20.91 15.51
C LEU A 986 -5.80 -20.08 16.57
N TYR A 987 -5.10 -19.73 17.65
CA TYR A 987 -5.57 -18.75 18.62
C TYR A 987 -5.06 -17.36 18.22
N TRP A 988 -5.89 -16.33 18.31
CA TRP A 988 -5.50 -15.00 17.82
C TRP A 988 -5.40 -13.95 18.92
N LEU A 989 -4.27 -13.25 18.92
CA LEU A 989 -4.08 -11.99 19.64
C LEU A 989 -4.08 -10.83 18.65
N ARG A 990 -4.59 -9.68 19.06
CA ARG A 990 -4.48 -8.43 18.31
C ARG A 990 -3.89 -7.34 19.21
N LEU A 991 -2.79 -6.76 18.76
CA LEU A 991 -2.21 -5.54 19.32
C LEU A 991 -2.66 -4.36 18.47
N SER A 992 -3.29 -3.36 19.09
CA SER A 992 -3.88 -2.21 18.42
C SER A 992 -3.25 -0.89 18.87
N ALA A 993 -3.15 0.05 17.94
CA ALA A 993 -2.72 1.43 18.17
C ALA A 993 -3.53 2.39 17.27
N SER A 994 -3.85 3.59 17.76
CA SER A 994 -4.67 4.57 17.03
C SER A 994 -3.85 5.69 16.37
N THR A 995 -2.65 6.01 16.89
CA THR A 995 -1.82 7.13 16.42
C THR A 995 -0.32 6.83 16.51
N ASP A 996 0.53 7.80 16.15
CA ASP A 996 2.00 7.79 16.30
C ASP A 996 2.72 6.61 15.62
N PHE A 997 2.20 6.21 14.47
CA PHE A 997 2.67 5.04 13.75
C PHE A 997 4.12 5.10 13.27
N ASP A 998 4.60 6.29 12.94
CA ASP A 998 6.00 6.55 12.57
C ASP A 998 6.94 6.42 13.78
N GLY A 999 6.41 6.45 15.01
CA GLY A 999 7.20 6.32 16.21
C GLY A 999 7.63 4.88 16.52
N PHE A 1000 6.96 3.86 15.99
CA PHE A 1000 7.25 2.47 16.35
C PHE A 1000 8.51 1.93 15.66
N GLY A 1001 9.24 1.06 16.37
CA GLY A 1001 10.36 0.33 15.80
C GLY A 1001 9.88 -0.62 14.71
N GLY A 1002 10.72 -0.85 13.70
CA GLY A 1002 10.40 -1.77 12.60
C GLY A 1002 10.41 -3.22 13.09
N LEU A 1003 9.33 -3.96 12.88
CA LEU A 1003 9.17 -5.36 13.26
C LEU A 1003 10.11 -6.28 12.45
N VAL A 1004 10.97 -7.00 13.14
CA VAL A 1004 11.86 -8.03 12.55
C VAL A 1004 11.32 -9.44 12.83
N SER A 1005 10.96 -9.71 14.08
CA SER A 1005 10.31 -10.98 14.44
C SER A 1005 9.54 -10.86 15.76
N VAL A 1006 8.56 -11.74 15.96
CA VAL A 1006 7.95 -12.00 17.26
C VAL A 1006 8.12 -13.49 17.57
N ARG A 1007 8.62 -13.81 18.76
CA ARG A 1007 8.77 -15.19 19.22
C ARG A 1007 8.13 -15.38 20.59
N THR A 1008 7.64 -16.58 20.84
CA THR A 1008 7.10 -16.98 22.14
C THR A 1008 8.22 -17.41 23.09
N GLN A 1009 7.90 -17.44 24.37
CA GLN A 1009 8.76 -17.83 25.50
C GLN A 1009 10.08 -17.07 25.52
N GLY A 1010 9.99 -15.75 25.39
CA GLY A 1010 11.09 -14.82 25.53
C GLY A 1010 11.60 -14.71 26.97
N LEU A 1011 12.91 -14.75 27.15
CA LEU A 1011 13.60 -14.65 28.42
C LEU A 1011 14.78 -13.67 28.33
N ARG A 1012 14.99 -12.86 29.37
CA ARG A 1012 16.18 -11.98 29.46
C ARG A 1012 17.28 -12.66 30.26
N LEU A 1013 18.49 -12.65 29.72
CA LEU A 1013 19.68 -13.18 30.35
C LEU A 1013 20.69 -12.07 30.64
N ARG A 1014 21.44 -12.22 31.73
CA ARG A 1014 22.56 -11.35 32.10
C ARG A 1014 23.86 -12.14 32.03
N ARG A 1015 24.92 -11.54 31.50
CA ARG A 1015 26.25 -12.14 31.49
C ARG A 1015 26.78 -12.25 32.91
N GLU A 1016 27.31 -13.41 33.25
CA GLU A 1016 28.03 -13.61 34.49
C GLU A 1016 29.42 -12.95 34.38
N LEU A 1017 29.72 -12.00 35.27
CA LEU A 1017 31.02 -11.33 35.30
C LEU A 1017 32.00 -12.08 36.22
N PRO A 1018 33.33 -12.01 35.96
CA PRO A 1018 34.33 -12.58 36.85
C PRO A 1018 34.24 -11.91 38.24
N GLY A 1019 33.74 -12.66 39.24
CA GLY A 1019 33.48 -12.17 40.60
C GLY A 1019 32.06 -12.45 41.12
N ASP A 1020 31.08 -12.70 40.24
CA ASP A 1020 29.71 -13.06 40.64
C ASP A 1020 29.59 -14.52 41.12
N ALA A 1021 30.58 -15.38 40.83
CA ALA A 1021 30.58 -16.81 41.16
C ALA A 1021 30.79 -17.12 42.66
N THR A 1022 30.73 -16.13 43.55
CA THR A 1022 30.88 -16.29 45.00
C THR A 1022 29.72 -15.66 45.75
N ALA A 1023 28.53 -16.24 45.62
CA ALA A 1023 27.51 -16.21 46.67
C ALA A 1023 26.61 -17.44 46.48
N PRO A 1024 26.53 -18.36 47.46
CA PRO A 1024 25.65 -19.53 47.40
C PRO A 1024 24.16 -19.16 47.45
#